data_AF-A0A1M7YET7-F1
#
_entry.id   AF-A0A1M7YET7-F1
#
_cell.length_a   1.000
_cell.length_b   1.000
_cell.length_c   1.000
_cell.angle_alpha   90.00
_cell.angle_beta   90.00
_cell.angle_gamma   90.00
#
_symmetry.space_group_name_H-M   'P 1'
#
loop_
_entity.id
_entity.type
_entity.pdbx_description
1 polymer ?
#
loop_
_entity_poly.entity_id
_entity_poly.type
_entity_poly.pdbx_seq_one_letter_code
_entity_poly.pdbx_strand_id
1 'polypeptide(L)'
;MKSADIHSTTQNTISALASQLRAYRRILIWGEPGSGKSTLAIELLRQISLQKTCNLLELDPGTPPFGVPGAVSIGSIQNTELHWDHMLPLCTLDSARFRLPLIIAARKLLAISQTRYAGSTHLIDPPGVVKGVGGAEILISLVEALEIEVILLLNTLPDPLLKDELRALSIPRIPVAVSSAARKPTQTDRRKWRTALWNDFLQQAQIEKYDLQQINRIGTPPPDDIPEAWQGRQLALMNTAGEPVAMGEAIELAGTILTTNIVRPSSTRAATMLIRNAGRNATGDLITVPPLHSPAQAVQHVPVDMGAAYQATTYHSPPVSSHMGTAWATLISGVFGDPLLHIRLRNQKRSFLFDLGASARLQAKIAHQVEAVFLSHAHLDHIGGFIWFLRSRLGSFGPCRIFGPGGTIERIEHFLKAITWDRIDDLGPIFIVADIREKELIQTQLQPGKKRIFLESKTLEEDTIMADESLKIRAAICDHNIPSIAYALEFVQEISIRKEKLRLLNLPAGPWLGRLKQCIASGTLDADIPLPDGSIRSVEELKKELTIITPGKKLAYVADMDDNDENRSKVVNLALGAHTLFCEAAFSKADHDKAKATQHLTTVAAAQIAKSAGVRHLVPFHFSKRYEFKPYLLYQEICAEVGTIRVIGADCSTRCL
;
A
#
# COMPACT_ATOMS: atom_id res chain seq x y z
N MET A 1 -58.56 3.03 -2.95
CA MET A 1 -58.34 3.32 -4.39
C MET A 1 -57.15 4.27 -4.54
N LYS A 2 -56.31 4.03 -5.55
CA LYS A 2 -55.00 4.66 -5.87
C LYS A 2 -53.74 3.99 -5.29
N SER A 3 -53.64 2.66 -5.45
CA SER A 3 -52.37 1.92 -5.40
C SER A 3 -52.07 1.16 -6.71
N ALA A 4 -52.86 1.36 -7.77
CA ALA A 4 -52.78 0.59 -9.01
C ALA A 4 -52.06 1.29 -10.18
N ASP A 5 -51.93 2.64 -10.17
CA ASP A 5 -51.50 3.37 -11.38
C ASP A 5 -49.98 3.63 -11.50
N ILE A 6 -49.21 3.48 -10.41
CA ILE A 6 -47.74 3.68 -10.46
C ILE A 6 -47.00 2.39 -10.87
N HIS A 7 -47.56 1.22 -10.53
CA HIS A 7 -47.00 -0.08 -10.93
C HIS A 7 -47.26 -0.43 -12.40
N SER A 8 -48.40 0.00 -12.98
CA SER A 8 -48.76 -0.31 -14.37
C SER A 8 -47.87 0.41 -15.39
N THR A 9 -47.46 1.65 -15.09
CA THR A 9 -46.67 2.49 -16.00
C THR A 9 -45.21 2.00 -16.12
N THR A 10 -44.61 1.54 -15.02
CA THR A 10 -43.27 0.93 -15.02
C THR A 10 -43.28 -0.48 -15.63
N GLN A 11 -44.31 -1.29 -15.38
CA GLN A 11 -44.46 -2.62 -16.01
C GLN A 11 -44.63 -2.54 -17.53
N ASN A 12 -45.41 -1.58 -18.05
CA ASN A 12 -45.56 -1.37 -19.50
C ASN A 12 -44.23 -1.01 -20.18
N THR A 13 -43.37 -0.25 -19.49
CA THR A 13 -42.06 0.16 -20.02
C THR A 13 -41.08 -1.03 -20.04
N ILE A 14 -41.07 -1.86 -18.99
CA ILE A 14 -40.20 -3.05 -18.94
C ILE A 14 -40.68 -4.12 -19.93
N SER A 15 -41.98 -4.31 -20.11
CA SER A 15 -42.55 -5.24 -21.10
C SER A 15 -42.20 -4.84 -22.54
N ALA A 16 -42.23 -3.53 -22.84
CA ALA A 16 -41.76 -3.01 -24.13
C ALA A 16 -40.27 -3.26 -24.35
N LEU A 17 -39.43 -3.01 -23.32
CA LEU A 17 -38.00 -3.28 -23.36
C LEU A 17 -37.70 -4.78 -23.54
N ALA A 18 -38.41 -5.65 -22.81
CA ALA A 18 -38.29 -7.11 -22.93
C ALA A 18 -38.64 -7.59 -24.34
N SER A 19 -39.65 -6.98 -24.98
CA SER A 19 -40.04 -7.26 -26.36
C SER A 19 -38.96 -6.85 -27.36
N GLN A 20 -38.33 -5.68 -27.17
CA GLN A 20 -37.20 -5.22 -28.00
C GLN A 20 -35.97 -6.13 -27.85
N LEU A 21 -35.73 -6.63 -26.64
CA LEU A 21 -34.59 -7.51 -26.33
C LEU A 21 -34.75 -8.93 -26.87
N ARG A 22 -35.91 -9.29 -27.45
CA ARG A 22 -36.14 -10.64 -27.99
C ARG A 22 -35.16 -11.03 -29.09
N ALA A 23 -34.70 -10.07 -29.87
CA ALA A 23 -33.77 -10.28 -30.98
C ALA A 23 -32.35 -10.68 -30.53
N TYR A 24 -32.01 -10.45 -29.26
CA TYR A 24 -30.70 -10.71 -28.71
C TYR A 24 -30.68 -11.95 -27.83
N ARG A 25 -29.58 -12.68 -27.89
CA ARG A 25 -29.32 -13.88 -27.07
C ARG A 25 -28.45 -13.57 -25.85
N ARG A 26 -27.59 -12.55 -25.91
CA ARG A 26 -26.61 -12.22 -24.87
C ARG A 26 -26.63 -10.73 -24.56
N ILE A 27 -27.22 -10.40 -23.41
CA ILE A 27 -27.57 -9.03 -23.04
C ILE A 27 -26.83 -8.65 -21.76
N LEU A 28 -25.91 -7.69 -21.86
CA LEU A 28 -25.16 -7.19 -20.70
C LEU A 28 -25.86 -6.00 -20.06
N ILE A 29 -26.03 -6.02 -18.75
CA ILE A 29 -26.66 -4.93 -17.99
C ILE A 29 -25.56 -4.11 -17.32
N TRP A 30 -25.18 -2.98 -17.90
CA TRP A 30 -24.05 -2.18 -17.44
C TRP A 30 -24.47 -0.87 -16.76
N GLY A 31 -23.82 -0.51 -15.66
CA GLY A 31 -24.17 0.70 -14.91
C GLY A 31 -23.58 0.78 -13.49
N GLU A 32 -23.74 1.93 -12.85
CA GLU A 32 -23.12 2.20 -11.56
C GLU A 32 -23.66 1.34 -10.40
N PRO A 33 -22.89 1.15 -9.31
CA PRO A 33 -23.43 0.59 -8.07
C PRO A 33 -24.61 1.40 -7.55
N GLY A 34 -25.77 0.75 -7.41
CA GLY A 34 -26.99 1.41 -6.95
C GLY A 34 -27.87 2.00 -8.06
N SER A 35 -27.52 1.83 -9.34
CA SER A 35 -28.38 2.24 -10.47
C SER A 35 -29.58 1.30 -10.70
N GLY A 36 -29.69 0.20 -9.95
CA GLY A 36 -30.79 -0.77 -10.09
C GLY A 36 -30.54 -1.91 -11.08
N LYS A 37 -29.30 -2.13 -11.54
CA LYS A 37 -28.94 -3.23 -12.49
C LYS A 37 -29.54 -4.58 -12.12
N SER A 38 -29.23 -5.08 -10.94
CA SER A 38 -29.69 -6.39 -10.46
C SER A 38 -31.21 -6.48 -10.36
N THR A 39 -31.87 -5.40 -9.97
CA THR A 39 -33.33 -5.32 -9.96
C THR A 39 -33.90 -5.38 -11.37
N LEU A 40 -33.32 -4.63 -12.32
CA LEU A 40 -33.72 -4.68 -13.72
C LEU A 40 -33.46 -6.07 -14.32
N ALA A 41 -32.34 -6.71 -13.98
CA ALA A 41 -31.96 -8.03 -14.45
C ALA A 41 -33.00 -9.08 -14.05
N ILE A 42 -33.42 -9.08 -12.79
CA ILE A 42 -34.45 -10.00 -12.27
C ILE A 42 -35.81 -9.72 -12.89
N GLU A 43 -36.19 -8.46 -13.07
CA GLU A 43 -37.49 -8.15 -13.68
C GLU A 43 -37.52 -8.48 -15.18
N LEU A 44 -36.44 -8.20 -15.91
CA LEU A 44 -36.30 -8.66 -17.30
C LEU A 44 -36.30 -10.19 -17.39
N LEU A 45 -35.67 -10.88 -16.45
CA LEU A 45 -35.69 -12.34 -16.38
C LEU A 45 -37.15 -12.83 -16.28
N ARG A 46 -37.97 -12.26 -15.39
CA ARG A 46 -39.40 -12.61 -15.27
C ARG A 46 -40.16 -12.37 -16.56
N GLN A 47 -40.05 -11.17 -17.14
CA GLN A 47 -40.82 -10.79 -18.33
C GLN A 47 -40.44 -11.61 -19.56
N ILE A 48 -39.15 -11.86 -19.77
CA ILE A 48 -38.68 -12.65 -20.92
C ILE A 48 -39.05 -14.12 -20.73
N SER A 49 -38.98 -14.65 -19.51
CA SER A 49 -39.31 -16.05 -19.19
C SER A 49 -40.77 -16.42 -19.44
N LEU A 50 -41.69 -15.44 -19.50
CA LEU A 50 -43.09 -15.67 -19.89
C LEU A 50 -43.25 -16.14 -21.33
N GLN A 51 -42.25 -15.93 -22.18
CA GLN A 51 -42.36 -16.09 -23.63
C GLN A 51 -41.24 -16.93 -24.25
N LYS A 52 -40.03 -16.89 -23.68
CA LYS A 52 -38.90 -17.71 -24.11
C LYS A 52 -38.03 -18.10 -22.92
N THR A 53 -37.32 -19.23 -23.03
CA THR A 53 -36.35 -19.65 -22.02
C THR A 53 -35.28 -18.58 -21.82
N CYS A 54 -35.14 -18.10 -20.59
CA CYS A 54 -34.22 -17.04 -20.21
C CYS A 54 -33.49 -17.41 -18.92
N ASN A 55 -32.18 -17.19 -18.90
CA ASN A 55 -31.32 -17.44 -17.75
C ASN A 55 -30.58 -16.14 -17.40
N LEU A 56 -30.38 -15.93 -16.10
CA LEU A 56 -29.62 -14.80 -15.56
C LEU A 56 -28.26 -15.30 -15.05
N LEU A 57 -27.18 -14.83 -15.66
CA LEU A 57 -25.83 -15.03 -15.19
C LEU A 57 -25.51 -13.92 -14.20
N GLU A 58 -25.52 -14.28 -12.92
CA GLU A 58 -25.12 -13.39 -11.82
C GLU A 58 -23.60 -13.48 -11.62
N LEU A 59 -22.90 -12.40 -11.96
CA LEU A 59 -21.44 -12.33 -11.97
C LEU A 59 -20.86 -11.45 -10.84
N ASP A 60 -21.67 -10.94 -9.90
CA ASP A 60 -21.17 -10.23 -8.72
C ASP A 60 -20.93 -11.18 -7.53
N PRO A 61 -19.69 -11.68 -7.30
CA PRO A 61 -19.41 -12.51 -6.14
C PRO A 61 -19.44 -11.73 -4.81
N GLY A 62 -19.46 -10.39 -4.83
CA GLY A 62 -19.32 -9.55 -3.66
C GLY A 62 -20.64 -9.30 -2.92
N THR A 63 -21.72 -9.01 -3.65
CA THR A 63 -23.05 -8.79 -3.07
C THR A 63 -24.13 -9.17 -4.09
N PRO A 64 -24.23 -10.45 -4.45
CA PRO A 64 -25.20 -10.86 -5.44
C PRO A 64 -26.64 -10.71 -4.91
N PRO A 65 -27.62 -10.38 -5.76
CA PRO A 65 -29.03 -10.33 -5.40
C PRO A 65 -29.63 -11.71 -5.09
N PHE A 66 -29.02 -12.79 -5.56
CA PHE A 66 -29.38 -14.19 -5.28
C PHE A 66 -28.16 -15.10 -5.52
N GLY A 67 -28.21 -16.36 -5.09
CA GLY A 67 -27.09 -17.29 -5.25
C GLY A 67 -26.05 -17.16 -4.13
N VAL A 68 -24.82 -17.62 -4.39
CA VAL A 68 -23.81 -17.82 -3.34
C VAL A 68 -22.75 -16.72 -3.38
N PRO A 69 -22.57 -15.93 -2.29
CA PRO A 69 -21.47 -14.97 -2.18
C PRO A 69 -20.10 -15.65 -2.27
N GLY A 70 -19.18 -15.03 -3.01
CA GLY A 70 -17.89 -15.63 -3.34
C GLY A 70 -17.94 -16.56 -4.55
N ALA A 71 -19.06 -16.67 -5.25
CA ALA A 71 -19.24 -17.45 -6.46
C ALA A 71 -20.01 -16.64 -7.53
N VAL A 72 -20.08 -17.18 -8.74
CA VAL A 72 -20.98 -16.70 -9.81
C VAL A 72 -22.03 -17.76 -10.09
N SER A 73 -23.27 -17.36 -10.39
CA SER A 73 -24.42 -18.27 -10.37
C SER A 73 -25.33 -18.13 -11.60
N ILE A 74 -26.02 -19.21 -11.97
CA ILE A 74 -27.10 -19.19 -12.97
C ILE A 74 -28.43 -19.14 -12.24
N GLY A 75 -29.24 -18.14 -12.53
CA GLY A 75 -30.62 -17.99 -12.06
C GLY A 75 -31.64 -18.25 -13.16
N SER A 76 -32.76 -18.85 -12.80
CA SER A 76 -33.94 -19.07 -13.64
C SER A 76 -35.22 -18.79 -12.84
N ILE A 77 -36.33 -18.53 -13.54
CA ILE A 77 -37.64 -18.39 -12.90
C ILE A 77 -38.37 -19.73 -13.00
N GLN A 78 -38.76 -20.29 -11.85
CA GLN A 78 -39.57 -21.50 -11.76
C GLN A 78 -40.77 -21.20 -10.87
N ASN A 79 -41.99 -21.51 -11.33
CA ASN A 79 -43.23 -21.26 -10.57
C ASN A 79 -43.35 -19.83 -10.01
N THR A 80 -42.93 -18.81 -10.78
CA THR A 80 -42.89 -17.37 -10.42
C THR A 80 -41.83 -16.95 -9.39
N GLU A 81 -41.06 -17.90 -8.87
CA GLU A 81 -39.96 -17.66 -7.93
C GLU A 81 -38.60 -17.70 -8.63
N LEU A 82 -37.63 -16.97 -8.05
CA LEU A 82 -36.26 -16.91 -8.55
C LEU A 82 -35.44 -18.00 -7.86
N HIS A 83 -34.96 -18.95 -8.65
CA HIS A 83 -34.08 -20.03 -8.20
C HIS A 83 -32.72 -19.91 -8.87
N TRP A 84 -31.69 -20.41 -8.21
CA TRP A 84 -30.39 -20.61 -8.83
C TRP A 84 -30.06 -22.08 -8.90
N ASP A 85 -29.48 -22.50 -10.03
CA ASP A 85 -29.30 -23.92 -10.33
C ASP A 85 -27.83 -24.34 -10.19
N HIS A 86 -26.89 -23.49 -10.59
CA HIS A 86 -25.46 -23.80 -10.69
C HIS A 86 -24.64 -22.63 -10.19
N MET A 87 -23.49 -22.93 -9.58
CA MET A 87 -22.51 -21.92 -9.19
C MET A 87 -21.08 -22.36 -9.53
N LEU A 88 -20.22 -21.39 -9.84
CA LEU A 88 -18.78 -21.58 -9.95
C LEU A 88 -18.08 -20.77 -8.86
N PRO A 89 -17.36 -21.43 -7.94
CA PRO A 89 -16.77 -20.75 -6.80
C PRO A 89 -15.55 -19.94 -7.21
N LEU A 90 -15.48 -18.71 -6.71
CA LEU A 90 -14.31 -17.84 -6.84
C LEU A 90 -13.57 -17.66 -5.52
N CYS A 91 -14.23 -17.87 -4.37
CA CYS A 91 -13.70 -17.66 -3.01
C CYS A 91 -13.16 -16.24 -2.76
N THR A 92 -13.72 -15.23 -3.45
CA THR A 92 -13.36 -13.81 -3.34
C THR A 92 -14.61 -12.95 -3.43
N LEU A 93 -14.64 -11.84 -2.69
CA LEU A 93 -15.69 -10.82 -2.78
C LEU A 93 -15.24 -9.58 -3.56
N ASP A 94 -14.03 -9.63 -4.15
CA ASP A 94 -13.39 -8.52 -4.85
C ASP A 94 -13.18 -8.85 -6.33
N SER A 95 -14.17 -8.48 -7.13
CA SER A 95 -14.20 -8.67 -8.58
C SER A 95 -13.12 -7.88 -9.31
N ALA A 96 -12.71 -6.72 -8.78
CA ALA A 96 -11.69 -5.88 -9.41
C ALA A 96 -10.30 -6.53 -9.31
N ARG A 97 -9.99 -7.11 -8.14
CA ARG A 97 -8.72 -7.82 -7.92
C ARG A 97 -8.65 -9.15 -8.66
N PHE A 98 -9.75 -9.91 -8.70
CA PHE A 98 -9.80 -11.25 -9.28
C PHE A 98 -10.58 -11.31 -10.61
N ARG A 99 -10.35 -10.32 -11.47
CA ARG A 99 -11.00 -10.17 -12.77
C ARG A 99 -10.77 -11.35 -13.71
N LEU A 100 -9.54 -11.85 -13.87
CA LEU A 100 -9.29 -13.00 -14.76
C LEU A 100 -10.05 -14.26 -14.30
N PRO A 101 -10.00 -14.68 -13.01
CA PRO A 101 -10.88 -15.74 -12.51
C PRO A 101 -12.37 -15.50 -12.76
N LEU A 102 -12.84 -14.26 -12.59
CA LEU A 102 -14.23 -13.90 -12.86
C LEU A 102 -14.60 -14.13 -14.34
N ILE A 103 -13.79 -13.64 -15.27
CA ILE A 103 -14.04 -13.81 -16.71
C ILE A 103 -14.01 -15.28 -17.12
N ILE A 104 -13.05 -16.05 -16.62
CA ILE A 104 -12.97 -17.50 -16.88
C ILE A 104 -14.21 -18.21 -16.34
N ALA A 105 -14.64 -17.89 -15.11
CA ALA A 105 -15.84 -18.48 -14.52
C ALA A 105 -17.10 -18.07 -15.31
N ALA A 106 -17.24 -16.80 -15.69
CA ALA A 106 -18.36 -16.34 -16.50
C ALA A 106 -18.48 -17.10 -17.83
N ARG A 107 -17.36 -17.30 -18.54
CA ARG A 107 -17.34 -18.06 -19.80
C ARG A 107 -17.72 -19.53 -19.60
N LYS A 108 -17.20 -20.17 -18.54
CA LYS A 108 -17.57 -21.55 -18.18
C LYS A 108 -19.05 -21.65 -17.82
N LEU A 109 -19.57 -20.68 -17.06
CA LEU A 109 -20.97 -20.62 -16.64
C LEU A 109 -21.90 -20.48 -17.85
N LEU A 110 -21.53 -19.63 -18.82
CA LEU A 110 -22.26 -19.51 -20.09
C LEU A 110 -22.28 -20.82 -20.87
N ALA A 111 -21.14 -21.52 -20.98
CA ALA A 111 -21.07 -22.81 -21.68
C ALA A 111 -21.95 -23.88 -21.01
N ILE A 112 -21.97 -23.93 -19.67
CA ILE A 112 -22.86 -24.80 -18.90
C ILE A 112 -24.33 -24.45 -19.20
N SER A 113 -24.67 -23.17 -19.14
CA SER A 113 -26.03 -22.68 -19.44
C SER A 113 -26.47 -23.05 -20.86
N GLN A 114 -25.61 -22.85 -21.86
CA GLN A 114 -25.91 -23.19 -23.26
C GLN A 114 -26.12 -24.68 -23.48
N THR A 115 -25.34 -25.52 -22.81
CA THR A 115 -25.44 -26.99 -22.90
C THR A 115 -26.74 -27.49 -22.27
N ARG A 116 -27.13 -26.90 -21.13
CA ARG A 116 -28.30 -27.32 -20.36
C ARG A 116 -29.62 -26.72 -20.87
N TYR A 117 -29.54 -25.52 -21.44
CA TYR A 117 -30.68 -24.71 -21.87
C TYR A 117 -30.45 -24.20 -23.30
N ALA A 118 -30.45 -25.12 -24.27
CA ALA A 118 -30.20 -24.81 -25.67
C ALA A 118 -31.22 -23.76 -26.20
N GLY A 119 -30.72 -22.75 -26.90
CA GLY A 119 -31.56 -21.66 -27.45
C GLY A 119 -32.01 -20.62 -26.43
N SER A 120 -31.57 -20.69 -25.17
CA SER A 120 -31.94 -19.71 -24.14
C SER A 120 -31.30 -18.33 -24.35
N THR A 121 -32.03 -17.32 -23.89
CA THR A 121 -31.50 -15.95 -23.76
C THR A 121 -30.77 -15.80 -22.44
N HIS A 122 -29.64 -15.13 -22.46
CA HIS A 122 -28.79 -14.92 -21.30
C HIS A 122 -28.78 -13.43 -20.99
N LEU A 123 -29.30 -13.09 -19.81
CA LEU A 123 -29.09 -11.81 -19.17
C LEU A 123 -27.81 -11.91 -18.33
N ILE A 124 -26.93 -10.91 -18.42
CA ILE A 124 -25.68 -10.88 -17.67
C ILE A 124 -25.73 -9.69 -16.71
N ASP A 125 -25.73 -9.97 -15.40
CA ASP A 125 -25.56 -8.95 -14.36
C ASP A 125 -24.09 -8.94 -13.89
N PRO A 126 -23.30 -7.93 -14.27
CA PRO A 126 -21.90 -7.82 -13.90
C PRO A 126 -21.73 -7.17 -12.50
N PRO A 127 -20.56 -7.35 -11.88
CA PRO A 127 -20.23 -6.63 -10.65
C PRO A 127 -20.25 -5.11 -10.88
N GLY A 128 -20.55 -4.35 -9.83
CA GLY A 128 -20.60 -2.88 -9.86
C GLY A 128 -19.25 -2.16 -10.07
N VAL A 129 -18.25 -2.79 -10.68
CA VAL A 129 -16.91 -2.22 -10.89
C VAL A 129 -16.89 -1.48 -12.24
N VAL A 130 -17.17 -0.17 -12.20
CA VAL A 130 -17.31 0.67 -13.40
C VAL A 130 -16.32 1.85 -13.43
N LYS A 131 -15.24 1.79 -12.64
CA LYS A 131 -14.22 2.85 -12.55
C LYS A 131 -12.81 2.28 -12.62
N GLY A 132 -11.90 3.07 -13.18
CA GLY A 132 -10.47 2.76 -13.27
C GLY A 132 -10.18 1.52 -14.12
N VAL A 133 -8.93 1.06 -14.04
CA VAL A 133 -8.42 -0.08 -14.83
C VAL A 133 -9.27 -1.34 -14.65
N GLY A 134 -9.67 -1.66 -13.41
CA GLY A 134 -10.49 -2.84 -13.14
C GLY A 134 -11.86 -2.81 -13.84
N GLY A 135 -12.51 -1.66 -13.92
CA GLY A 135 -13.79 -1.53 -14.62
C GLY A 135 -13.65 -1.60 -16.14
N ALA A 136 -12.62 -0.95 -16.69
CA ALA A 136 -12.32 -0.99 -18.12
C ALA A 136 -12.02 -2.43 -18.58
N GLU A 137 -11.14 -3.14 -17.87
CA GLU A 137 -10.78 -4.52 -18.21
C GLU A 137 -11.97 -5.47 -18.08
N ILE A 138 -12.80 -5.36 -17.03
CA ILE A 138 -13.99 -6.19 -16.87
C ILE A 138 -14.99 -5.96 -17.99
N LEU A 139 -15.27 -4.70 -18.35
CA LEU A 139 -16.21 -4.37 -19.42
C LEU A 139 -15.78 -5.01 -20.74
N ILE A 140 -14.54 -4.73 -21.17
CA ILE A 140 -14.02 -5.22 -22.45
C ILE A 140 -13.96 -6.75 -22.45
N SER A 141 -13.45 -7.34 -21.36
CA SER A 141 -13.28 -8.80 -21.28
C SER A 141 -14.61 -9.55 -21.22
N LEU A 142 -15.63 -9.02 -20.52
CA LEU A 142 -16.96 -9.66 -20.49
C LEU A 142 -17.62 -9.60 -21.87
N VAL A 143 -17.51 -8.46 -22.52
CA VAL A 143 -18.07 -8.25 -23.85
C VAL A 143 -17.51 -9.25 -24.85
N GLU A 144 -16.18 -9.42 -24.84
CA GLU A 144 -15.49 -10.36 -25.71
C GLU A 144 -15.72 -11.82 -25.31
N ALA A 145 -15.49 -12.17 -24.03
CA ALA A 145 -15.52 -13.56 -23.57
C ALA A 145 -16.92 -14.19 -23.56
N LEU A 146 -17.96 -13.36 -23.45
CA LEU A 146 -19.36 -13.82 -23.46
C LEU A 146 -20.05 -13.52 -24.79
N GLU A 147 -19.36 -12.95 -25.78
CA GLU A 147 -19.91 -12.58 -27.08
C GLU A 147 -21.20 -11.74 -26.95
N ILE A 148 -21.11 -10.66 -26.18
CA ILE A 148 -22.27 -9.81 -25.88
C ILE A 148 -22.80 -9.15 -27.16
N GLU A 149 -24.12 -9.18 -27.36
CA GLU A 149 -24.77 -8.65 -28.56
C GLU A 149 -25.42 -7.28 -28.35
N VAL A 150 -25.75 -6.94 -27.10
CA VAL A 150 -26.31 -5.64 -26.73
C VAL A 150 -25.98 -5.29 -25.29
N ILE A 151 -25.74 -4.00 -25.03
CA ILE A 151 -25.53 -3.46 -23.69
C ILE A 151 -26.72 -2.58 -23.29
N LEU A 152 -27.37 -2.93 -22.19
CA LEU A 152 -28.31 -2.05 -21.50
C LEU A 152 -27.53 -1.11 -20.59
N LEU A 153 -27.59 0.19 -20.87
CA LEU A 153 -26.80 1.18 -20.15
C LEU A 153 -27.66 1.95 -19.14
N LEU A 154 -27.43 1.70 -17.85
CA LEU A 154 -28.07 2.40 -16.74
C LEU A 154 -27.12 3.48 -16.24
N ASN A 155 -27.43 4.73 -16.57
CA ASN A 155 -26.59 5.87 -16.26
C ASN A 155 -27.36 6.93 -15.48
N THR A 156 -26.79 7.40 -14.36
CA THR A 156 -27.31 8.51 -13.56
C THR A 156 -26.59 9.83 -13.86
N LEU A 157 -25.48 9.79 -14.59
CA LEU A 157 -24.65 10.94 -14.91
C LEU A 157 -24.95 11.49 -16.32
N PRO A 158 -24.57 12.74 -16.64
CA PRO A 158 -24.69 13.27 -18.00
C PRO A 158 -23.88 12.47 -19.03
N ASP A 159 -22.67 12.04 -18.64
CA ASP A 159 -21.80 11.15 -19.41
C ASP A 159 -21.66 9.80 -18.68
N PRO A 160 -21.73 8.65 -19.37
CA PRO A 160 -21.51 7.36 -18.73
C PRO A 160 -20.05 7.21 -18.30
N LEU A 161 -19.82 6.52 -17.19
CA LEU A 161 -18.48 6.08 -16.82
C LEU A 161 -17.92 5.13 -17.88
N LEU A 162 -16.62 5.20 -18.12
CA LEU A 162 -15.93 4.44 -19.18
C LEU A 162 -16.47 4.77 -20.58
N LYS A 163 -16.79 6.05 -20.83
CA LYS A 163 -17.39 6.49 -22.10
C LYS A 163 -16.55 6.13 -23.32
N ASP A 164 -15.23 6.20 -23.21
CA ASP A 164 -14.32 5.98 -24.33
C ASP A 164 -14.22 4.48 -24.61
N GLU A 165 -14.13 3.65 -23.58
CA GLU A 165 -14.22 2.19 -23.70
C GLU A 165 -15.57 1.77 -24.30
N LEU A 166 -16.69 2.29 -23.77
CA LEU A 166 -18.02 2.03 -24.30
C LEU A 166 -18.19 2.48 -25.75
N ARG A 167 -17.50 3.54 -26.19
CA ARG A 167 -17.49 4.00 -27.59
C ARG A 167 -16.64 3.13 -28.49
N ALA A 168 -15.55 2.57 -27.97
CA ALA A 168 -14.70 1.64 -28.70
C ALA A 168 -15.40 0.30 -28.98
N LEU A 169 -16.37 -0.10 -28.16
CA LEU A 169 -17.19 -1.29 -28.40
C LEU A 169 -18.11 -1.09 -29.61
N SER A 170 -17.96 -1.92 -30.65
CA SER A 170 -18.80 -1.93 -31.85
C SER A 170 -20.16 -2.63 -31.63
N ILE A 171 -20.77 -2.46 -30.45
CA ILE A 171 -21.98 -3.18 -30.03
C ILE A 171 -23.11 -2.18 -29.75
N PRO A 172 -24.38 -2.50 -30.13
CA PRO A 172 -25.53 -1.68 -29.79
C PRO A 172 -25.65 -1.42 -28.29
N ARG A 173 -25.97 -0.16 -27.94
CA ARG A 173 -26.17 0.30 -26.56
C ARG A 173 -27.58 0.88 -26.46
N ILE A 174 -28.39 0.34 -25.55
CA ILE A 174 -29.75 0.82 -25.29
C ILE A 174 -29.72 1.56 -23.94
N PRO A 175 -29.92 2.89 -23.92
CA PRO A 175 -30.00 3.63 -22.67
C PRO A 175 -31.29 3.23 -21.92
N VAL A 176 -31.16 2.94 -20.63
CA VAL A 176 -32.29 2.62 -19.75
C VAL A 176 -32.36 3.65 -18.64
N ALA A 177 -33.53 4.27 -18.47
CA ALA A 177 -33.76 5.25 -17.43
C ALA A 177 -33.64 4.62 -16.04
N VAL A 178 -32.90 5.27 -15.14
CA VAL A 178 -32.73 4.82 -13.77
C VAL A 178 -33.98 5.14 -12.95
N SER A 179 -34.49 4.15 -12.23
CA SER A 179 -35.65 4.33 -11.34
C SER A 179 -35.37 5.36 -10.26
N SER A 180 -36.34 6.23 -9.96
CA SER A 180 -36.26 7.18 -8.84
C SER A 180 -36.16 6.50 -7.47
N ALA A 181 -36.51 5.21 -7.38
CA ALA A 181 -36.34 4.39 -6.18
C ALA A 181 -34.94 3.76 -6.06
N ALA A 182 -34.10 3.84 -7.11
CA ALA A 182 -32.76 3.27 -7.10
C ALA A 182 -31.87 4.01 -6.09
N ARG A 183 -31.27 3.26 -5.17
CA ARG A 183 -30.41 3.78 -4.11
C ARG A 183 -29.17 2.92 -3.98
N LYS A 184 -28.03 3.55 -3.69
CA LYS A 184 -26.78 2.83 -3.44
C LYS A 184 -26.81 2.22 -2.03
N PRO A 185 -26.77 0.88 -1.88
CA PRO A 185 -26.77 0.25 -0.56
C PRO A 185 -25.49 0.62 0.20
N THR A 186 -25.60 0.85 1.52
CA THR A 186 -24.43 1.14 2.36
C THR A 186 -23.50 -0.08 2.44
N GLN A 187 -22.23 0.11 2.83
CA GLN A 187 -21.32 -1.01 3.02
C GLN A 187 -21.82 -2.00 4.08
N THR A 188 -22.53 -1.49 5.11
CA THR A 188 -23.11 -2.32 6.16
C THR A 188 -24.27 -3.15 5.63
N ASP A 189 -25.15 -2.59 4.82
CA ASP A 189 -26.27 -3.35 4.23
C ASP A 189 -25.76 -4.48 3.33
N ARG A 190 -24.75 -4.20 2.51
CA ARG A 190 -24.11 -5.20 1.64
C ARG A 190 -23.48 -6.34 2.44
N ARG A 191 -22.79 -6.01 3.55
CA ARG A 191 -22.20 -7.00 4.46
C ARG A 191 -23.27 -7.86 5.11
N LYS A 192 -24.34 -7.27 5.63
CA LYS A 192 -25.45 -8.01 6.24
C LYS A 192 -26.11 -8.94 5.23
N TRP A 193 -26.41 -8.42 4.03
CA TRP A 193 -27.03 -9.19 2.96
C TRP A 193 -26.22 -10.41 2.54
N ARG A 194 -24.93 -10.21 2.19
CA ARG A 194 -24.08 -11.35 1.78
C ARG A 194 -23.79 -12.31 2.92
N THR A 195 -23.73 -11.85 4.17
CA THR A 195 -23.57 -12.73 5.33
C THR A 195 -24.81 -13.60 5.51
N ALA A 196 -26.01 -13.03 5.34
CA ALA A 196 -27.26 -13.78 5.38
C ALA A 196 -27.33 -14.85 4.28
N LEU A 197 -27.02 -14.51 3.03
CA LEU A 197 -26.98 -15.47 1.92
C LEU A 197 -25.95 -16.59 2.16
N TRP A 198 -24.78 -16.25 2.69
CA TRP A 198 -23.75 -17.25 2.99
C TRP A 198 -24.16 -18.20 4.13
N ASN A 199 -24.79 -17.66 5.18
CA ASN A 199 -25.31 -18.48 6.27
C ASN A 199 -26.45 -19.39 5.81
N ASP A 200 -27.34 -18.89 4.95
CA ASP A 200 -28.42 -19.68 4.34
C ASP A 200 -27.87 -20.84 3.51
N PHE A 201 -26.88 -20.56 2.64
CA PHE A 201 -26.17 -21.60 1.88
C PHE A 201 -25.55 -22.68 2.78
N LEU A 202 -24.91 -22.28 3.88
CA LEU A 202 -24.26 -23.22 4.80
C LEU A 202 -25.22 -24.03 5.68
N GLN A 203 -26.55 -23.81 5.65
CA GLN A 203 -27.49 -24.64 6.42
C GLN A 203 -27.47 -26.11 5.99
N GLN A 204 -27.10 -26.37 4.73
CA GLN A 204 -26.98 -27.72 4.16
C GLN A 204 -25.56 -28.28 4.26
N ALA A 205 -24.65 -27.58 4.94
CA ALA A 205 -23.25 -27.96 5.01
C ALA A 205 -23.03 -29.11 6.01
N GLN A 206 -22.00 -29.90 5.73
CA GLN A 206 -21.56 -31.00 6.59
C GLN A 206 -20.09 -30.79 6.98
N ILE A 207 -19.74 -31.30 8.16
CA ILE A 207 -18.36 -31.27 8.64
C ILE A 207 -17.56 -32.34 7.92
N GLU A 208 -16.51 -31.93 7.21
CA GLU A 208 -15.56 -32.82 6.56
C GLU A 208 -14.13 -32.48 7.00
N LYS A 209 -13.23 -33.46 6.95
CA LYS A 209 -11.82 -33.30 7.33
C LYS A 209 -10.91 -33.60 6.15
N TYR A 210 -9.92 -32.73 5.96
CA TYR A 210 -8.97 -32.80 4.86
C TYR A 210 -7.56 -32.75 5.38
N ASP A 211 -6.74 -33.72 4.98
CA ASP A 211 -5.30 -33.63 5.17
C ASP A 211 -4.70 -32.72 4.09
N LEU A 212 -4.14 -31.57 4.50
CA LEU A 212 -3.54 -30.59 3.61
C LEU A 212 -2.31 -31.12 2.86
N GLN A 213 -1.71 -32.23 3.31
CA GLN A 213 -0.63 -32.89 2.58
C GLN A 213 -1.13 -33.74 1.41
N GLN A 214 -2.41 -34.11 1.41
CA GLN A 214 -3.01 -35.03 0.42
C GLN A 214 -3.90 -34.33 -0.61
N ILE A 215 -4.11 -33.03 -0.47
CA ILE A 215 -4.94 -32.23 -1.37
C ILE A 215 -4.13 -31.08 -1.97
N ASN A 216 -4.23 -30.87 -3.28
CA ASN A 216 -3.57 -29.75 -3.93
C ASN A 216 -4.22 -28.44 -3.48
N ARG A 217 -3.42 -27.39 -3.23
CA ARG A 217 -3.93 -26.09 -2.76
C ARG A 217 -3.61 -25.02 -3.79
N ILE A 218 -4.62 -24.29 -4.23
CA ILE A 218 -4.48 -23.23 -5.22
C ILE A 218 -5.12 -21.92 -4.75
N GLY A 219 -4.72 -20.80 -5.35
CA GLY A 219 -5.19 -19.46 -4.99
C GLY A 219 -4.23 -18.79 -4.02
N THR A 220 -4.76 -18.25 -2.92
CA THR A 220 -4.00 -17.61 -1.85
C THR A 220 -4.36 -18.22 -0.50
N PRO A 221 -4.05 -19.51 -0.27
CA PRO A 221 -4.28 -20.15 1.02
C PRO A 221 -3.49 -19.45 2.14
N PRO A 222 -4.01 -19.43 3.38
CA PRO A 222 -3.23 -19.03 4.54
C PRO A 222 -1.97 -19.90 4.73
N PRO A 223 -0.94 -19.41 5.44
CA PRO A 223 0.20 -20.22 5.87
C PRO A 223 -0.21 -21.35 6.81
N ASP A 224 0.50 -22.48 6.73
CA ASP A 224 0.22 -23.67 7.55
C ASP A 224 0.63 -23.49 9.02
N ASP A 225 1.59 -22.60 9.27
CA ASP A 225 2.12 -22.25 10.59
C ASP A 225 1.27 -21.20 11.33
N ILE A 226 0.17 -20.73 10.73
CA ILE A 226 -0.79 -19.79 11.36
C ILE A 226 -2.21 -20.41 11.33
N PRO A 227 -2.52 -21.37 12.20
CA PRO A 227 -3.80 -22.08 12.20
C PRO A 227 -5.03 -21.18 12.31
N GLU A 228 -4.95 -20.10 13.10
CA GLU A 228 -6.06 -19.17 13.32
C GLU A 228 -6.47 -18.45 12.04
N ALA A 229 -5.55 -18.34 11.09
CA ALA A 229 -5.77 -17.64 9.83
C ALA A 229 -6.62 -18.42 8.81
N TRP A 230 -6.81 -19.71 9.05
CA TRP A 230 -7.70 -20.59 8.31
C TRP A 230 -9.15 -20.43 8.76
N GLN A 231 -9.39 -20.08 10.02
CA GLN A 231 -10.73 -20.00 10.58
C GLN A 231 -11.62 -19.03 9.78
N GLY A 232 -12.77 -19.52 9.34
CA GLY A 232 -13.76 -18.76 8.59
C GLY A 232 -13.37 -18.43 7.15
N ARG A 233 -12.26 -18.96 6.61
CA ARG A 233 -11.90 -18.78 5.19
C ARG A 233 -12.87 -19.52 4.29
N GLN A 234 -13.37 -18.84 3.25
CA GLN A 234 -14.10 -19.53 2.18
C GLN A 234 -13.15 -20.41 1.38
N LEU A 235 -13.61 -21.62 1.08
CA LEU A 235 -12.89 -22.60 0.28
C LEU A 235 -13.83 -23.32 -0.67
N ALA A 236 -13.28 -23.79 -1.78
CA ALA A 236 -13.96 -24.66 -2.71
C ALA A 236 -13.12 -25.88 -3.03
N LEU A 237 -13.80 -27.01 -3.24
CA LEU A 237 -13.18 -28.27 -3.60
C LEU A 237 -13.47 -28.57 -5.05
N MET A 238 -12.46 -29.06 -5.75
CA MET A 238 -12.54 -29.43 -7.16
C MET A 238 -12.06 -30.86 -7.37
N ASN A 239 -12.65 -31.54 -8.36
CA ASN A 239 -12.19 -32.86 -8.81
C ASN A 239 -10.88 -32.74 -9.62
N THR A 240 -10.39 -33.86 -10.15
CA THR A 240 -9.17 -33.93 -10.98
C THR A 240 -9.30 -33.20 -12.32
N ALA A 241 -10.51 -32.97 -12.82
CA ALA A 241 -10.78 -32.18 -14.02
C ALA A 241 -10.86 -30.66 -13.72
N GLY A 242 -10.76 -30.25 -12.46
CA GLY A 242 -10.87 -28.85 -12.05
C GLY A 242 -12.32 -28.34 -12.00
N GLU A 243 -13.30 -29.24 -11.92
CA GLU A 243 -14.72 -28.91 -11.75
C GLU A 243 -15.07 -28.83 -10.27
N PRO A 244 -15.85 -27.83 -9.83
CA PRO A 244 -16.21 -27.67 -8.43
C PRO A 244 -17.16 -28.79 -7.98
N VAL A 245 -16.85 -29.40 -6.83
CA VAL A 245 -17.64 -30.48 -6.22
C VAL A 245 -18.20 -30.10 -4.84
N ALA A 246 -17.61 -29.09 -4.19
CA ALA A 246 -18.12 -28.54 -2.93
C ALA A 246 -17.63 -27.10 -2.72
N MET A 247 -18.32 -26.35 -1.86
CA MET A 247 -17.89 -25.04 -1.37
C MET A 247 -18.33 -24.87 0.09
N GLY A 248 -17.54 -24.15 0.87
CA GLY A 248 -17.88 -23.85 2.25
C GLY A 248 -16.81 -23.04 2.94
N GLU A 249 -16.63 -23.27 4.24
CA GLU A 249 -15.65 -22.54 5.04
C GLU A 249 -14.80 -23.45 5.93
N ALA A 250 -13.58 -23.01 6.21
CA ALA A 250 -12.71 -23.66 7.18
C ALA A 250 -13.16 -23.34 8.61
N ILE A 251 -13.23 -24.38 9.45
CA ILE A 251 -13.54 -24.27 10.88
C ILE A 251 -12.24 -24.10 11.66
N GLU A 252 -11.31 -25.04 11.50
CA GLU A 252 -10.08 -25.12 12.30
C GLU A 252 -9.01 -25.93 11.55
N LEU A 253 -7.75 -25.55 11.69
CA LEU A 253 -6.58 -26.32 11.26
C LEU A 253 -5.87 -26.90 12.48
N ALA A 254 -5.78 -28.23 12.59
CA ALA A 254 -5.05 -28.91 13.64
C ALA A 254 -3.93 -29.77 13.04
N GLY A 255 -2.69 -29.28 13.15
CA GLY A 255 -1.55 -29.87 12.45
C GLY A 255 -1.74 -29.74 10.93
N THR A 256 -1.89 -30.86 10.23
CA THR A 256 -2.19 -30.88 8.78
C THR A 256 -3.66 -31.11 8.47
N ILE A 257 -4.49 -31.38 9.48
CA ILE A 257 -5.90 -31.73 9.28
C ILE A 257 -6.75 -30.46 9.37
N LEU A 258 -7.30 -30.03 8.24
CA LEU A 258 -8.26 -28.95 8.15
C LEU A 258 -9.68 -29.51 8.32
N THR A 259 -10.37 -29.05 9.35
CA THR A 259 -11.80 -29.29 9.55
C THR A 259 -12.58 -28.20 8.81
N THR A 260 -13.53 -28.58 7.97
CA THR A 260 -14.30 -27.67 7.11
C THR A 260 -15.80 -27.90 7.30
N ASN A 261 -16.59 -26.86 7.05
CA ASN A 261 -18.04 -26.92 6.94
C ASN A 261 -18.42 -26.67 5.48
N ILE A 262 -18.78 -27.71 4.72
CA ILE A 262 -18.95 -27.62 3.27
C ILE A 262 -20.30 -28.15 2.78
N VAL A 263 -20.85 -27.47 1.77
CA VAL A 263 -22.00 -27.93 1.00
C VAL A 263 -21.48 -28.72 -0.19
N ARG A 264 -21.86 -29.99 -0.28
CA ARG A 264 -21.39 -30.93 -1.30
C ARG A 264 -22.55 -31.44 -2.17
N PRO A 265 -22.76 -30.88 -3.37
CA PRO A 265 -23.74 -31.42 -4.31
C PRO A 265 -23.30 -32.72 -5.00
N SER A 266 -21.99 -33.05 -5.00
CA SER A 266 -21.45 -34.21 -5.72
C SER A 266 -20.60 -35.12 -4.82
N SER A 267 -20.81 -36.43 -4.90
CA SER A 267 -20.01 -37.46 -4.23
C SER A 267 -18.61 -37.65 -4.85
N THR A 268 -18.30 -36.95 -5.95
CA THR A 268 -16.99 -37.03 -6.61
C THR A 268 -15.87 -36.61 -5.66
N ARG A 269 -14.79 -37.38 -5.65
CA ARG A 269 -13.62 -37.14 -4.81
C ARG A 269 -12.98 -35.78 -5.11
N ALA A 270 -12.73 -35.00 -4.07
CA ALA A 270 -11.97 -33.77 -4.16
C ALA A 270 -10.47 -34.06 -4.33
N ALA A 271 -9.83 -33.36 -5.27
CA ALA A 271 -8.39 -33.45 -5.55
C ALA A 271 -7.67 -32.10 -5.32
N THR A 272 -8.38 -30.98 -5.45
CA THR A 272 -7.82 -29.64 -5.29
C THR A 272 -8.72 -28.77 -4.42
N MET A 273 -8.13 -27.98 -3.54
CA MET A 273 -8.77 -26.97 -2.71
C MET A 273 -8.38 -25.56 -3.19
N LEU A 274 -9.37 -24.76 -3.56
CA LEU A 274 -9.23 -23.34 -3.89
C LEU A 274 -9.54 -22.51 -2.65
N ILE A 275 -8.61 -21.65 -2.25
CA ILE A 275 -8.81 -20.65 -1.20
C ILE A 275 -8.34 -19.30 -1.74
N ARG A 276 -9.09 -18.23 -1.46
CA ARG A 276 -8.63 -16.86 -1.74
C ARG A 276 -8.89 -15.94 -0.54
N ASN A 277 -9.38 -14.73 -0.78
CA ASN A 277 -9.47 -13.67 0.20
C ASN A 277 -10.90 -13.42 0.72
N ALA A 278 -11.86 -14.30 0.47
CA ALA A 278 -13.15 -14.26 1.16
C ALA A 278 -13.11 -15.07 2.46
N GLY A 279 -13.78 -14.57 3.49
CA GLY A 279 -13.91 -15.26 4.77
C GLY A 279 -14.59 -14.40 5.83
N ARG A 280 -14.69 -14.91 7.05
CA ARG A 280 -15.33 -14.20 8.17
C ARG A 280 -14.36 -13.29 8.90
N ASN A 281 -14.90 -12.22 9.48
CA ASN A 281 -14.21 -11.45 10.51
C ASN A 281 -14.59 -11.96 11.92
N ALA A 282 -14.05 -11.33 12.95
CA ALA A 282 -14.34 -11.66 14.35
C ALA A 282 -15.82 -11.49 14.76
N THR A 283 -16.60 -10.66 14.04
CA THR A 283 -18.04 -10.50 14.28
C THR A 283 -18.90 -11.51 13.53
N GLY A 284 -18.28 -12.43 12.78
CA GLY A 284 -18.95 -13.44 11.97
C GLY A 284 -19.44 -12.95 10.60
N ASP A 285 -19.20 -11.67 10.26
CA ASP A 285 -19.57 -11.09 8.98
C ASP A 285 -18.67 -11.60 7.86
N LEU A 286 -19.28 -11.90 6.71
CA LEU A 286 -18.54 -12.26 5.50
C LEU A 286 -17.87 -11.01 4.90
N ILE A 287 -16.55 -11.04 4.79
CA ILE A 287 -15.70 -9.94 4.33
C ILE A 287 -14.63 -10.39 3.34
N THR A 288 -14.03 -9.39 2.68
CA THR A 288 -12.75 -9.58 1.99
C THR A 288 -11.66 -9.56 3.06
N VAL A 289 -11.21 -10.74 3.47
CA VAL A 289 -10.14 -10.90 4.46
C VAL A 289 -8.84 -10.41 3.83
N PRO A 290 -8.12 -9.47 4.48
CA PRO A 290 -6.83 -9.03 3.97
C PRO A 290 -5.85 -10.23 3.87
N PRO A 291 -4.90 -10.20 2.92
CA PRO A 291 -3.86 -11.21 2.86
C PRO A 291 -3.06 -11.20 4.16
N LEU A 292 -2.84 -12.38 4.75
CA LEU A 292 -2.03 -12.56 5.97
C LEU A 292 -0.58 -12.14 5.69
N HIS A 293 -0.13 -12.47 4.48
CA HIS A 293 1.00 -11.84 3.83
C HIS A 293 0.48 -11.01 2.68
N SER A 294 0.20 -9.75 2.98
CA SER A 294 0.35 -8.74 1.95
C SER A 294 1.82 -8.34 1.99
N PRO A 295 2.68 -8.77 1.04
CA PRO A 295 3.92 -8.05 0.75
C PRO A 295 3.65 -6.62 0.21
N ALA A 296 2.41 -6.13 0.32
CA ALA A 296 2.01 -4.78 -0.05
C ALA A 296 0.82 -4.32 0.82
N GLN A 297 1.07 -4.09 2.11
CA GLN A 297 0.46 -2.96 2.84
C GLN A 297 1.25 -2.51 4.08
N ALA A 298 2.52 -2.95 4.17
CA ALA A 298 3.61 -2.20 4.80
C ALA A 298 4.62 -1.65 3.78
N VAL A 299 4.32 -1.69 2.46
CA VAL A 299 4.84 -0.65 1.57
C VAL A 299 4.01 0.58 1.85
N GLN A 300 4.34 1.28 2.94
CA GLN A 300 4.18 2.72 2.95
C GLN A 300 4.74 3.19 1.62
N HIS A 301 3.88 3.70 0.73
CA HIS A 301 4.22 4.10 -0.64
C HIS A 301 5.62 4.72 -0.68
N VAL A 302 6.64 3.94 -1.05
CA VAL A 302 7.88 4.51 -1.55
C VAL A 302 7.43 5.29 -2.78
N PRO A 303 7.59 6.63 -2.81
CA PRO A 303 7.24 7.37 -4.02
C PRO A 303 7.92 6.70 -5.21
N VAL A 304 7.23 6.56 -6.35
CA VAL A 304 7.77 5.87 -7.55
C VAL A 304 9.13 6.45 -7.99
N ASP A 305 9.43 7.69 -7.61
CA ASP A 305 10.71 8.38 -7.80
C ASP A 305 11.85 8.00 -6.83
N MET A 306 11.56 7.23 -5.79
CA MET A 306 12.45 6.93 -4.65
C MET A 306 12.92 5.47 -4.64
N GLY A 307 12.58 4.69 -5.67
CA GLY A 307 13.12 3.36 -5.90
C GLY A 307 13.24 3.09 -7.40
N ALA A 308 14.32 2.44 -7.82
CA ALA A 308 14.30 1.73 -9.10
C ALA A 308 13.21 0.64 -9.05
N ALA A 309 12.69 0.22 -10.21
CA ALA A 309 11.80 -0.93 -10.29
C ALA A 309 12.45 -2.11 -9.59
N TYR A 310 11.84 -2.56 -8.49
CA TYR A 310 12.30 -3.72 -7.74
C TYR A 310 12.21 -4.94 -8.65
N GLN A 311 13.35 -5.38 -9.19
CA GLN A 311 13.50 -6.75 -9.61
C GLN A 311 13.83 -7.54 -8.35
N ALA A 312 12.98 -8.52 -8.04
CA ALA A 312 13.24 -9.50 -7.00
C ALA A 312 14.43 -10.38 -7.45
N THR A 313 15.63 -9.81 -7.47
CA THR A 313 16.85 -10.61 -7.48
C THR A 313 17.08 -11.09 -6.05
N THR A 314 17.39 -12.37 -5.97
CA THR A 314 17.62 -13.14 -4.76
C THR A 314 18.60 -12.42 -3.82
N TYR A 315 18.22 -12.30 -2.54
CA TYR A 315 19.06 -11.92 -1.38
C TYR A 315 19.25 -10.43 -1.05
N HIS A 316 18.17 -9.63 -0.97
CA HIS A 316 18.17 -8.39 -0.16
C HIS A 316 16.76 -8.04 0.34
N SER A 317 16.61 -7.72 1.64
CA SER A 317 15.35 -7.18 2.20
C SER A 317 14.87 -5.93 1.45
N PRO A 318 13.54 -5.72 1.31
CA PRO A 318 13.01 -4.55 0.64
C PRO A 318 13.33 -3.26 1.41
N PRO A 319 13.32 -2.09 0.75
CA PRO A 319 13.44 -0.81 1.44
C PRO A 319 12.36 -0.64 2.52
N VAL A 320 12.71 -0.03 3.64
CA VAL A 320 11.78 0.24 4.74
C VAL A 320 11.55 1.73 4.88
N SER A 321 10.28 2.16 4.84
CA SER A 321 9.91 3.58 4.87
C SER A 321 9.09 3.95 6.11
N SER A 322 9.30 5.19 6.57
CA SER A 322 8.51 5.87 7.58
C SER A 322 8.03 7.23 7.08
N HIS A 323 6.72 7.49 7.20
CA HIS A 323 6.10 8.77 6.84
C HIS A 323 6.18 9.77 8.00
N MET A 324 6.94 10.84 7.78
CA MET A 324 7.17 11.91 8.76
C MET A 324 6.30 13.14 8.47
N GLY A 325 5.10 12.98 7.90
CA GLY A 325 4.22 14.11 7.56
C GLY A 325 4.70 14.89 6.34
N THR A 326 5.68 15.77 6.55
CA THR A 326 6.35 16.64 5.56
C THR A 326 7.44 15.93 4.77
N ALA A 327 7.96 14.81 5.27
CA ALA A 327 9.01 14.03 4.63
C ALA A 327 8.74 12.52 4.60
N TRP A 328 9.44 11.85 3.71
CA TRP A 328 9.58 10.39 3.67
C TRP A 328 10.99 10.02 4.13
N ALA A 329 11.10 9.08 5.05
CA ALA A 329 12.36 8.49 5.47
C ALA A 329 12.42 7.05 4.96
N THR A 330 13.38 6.69 4.11
CA THR A 330 13.47 5.36 3.50
C THR A 330 14.86 4.77 3.66
N LEU A 331 14.95 3.65 4.35
CA LEU A 331 16.14 2.82 4.40
C LEU A 331 16.26 2.06 3.07
N ILE A 332 17.19 2.50 2.22
CA ILE A 332 17.24 2.11 0.81
C ILE A 332 17.66 0.65 0.64
N SER A 333 18.67 0.21 1.37
CA SER A 333 19.22 -1.15 1.28
C SER A 333 18.37 -2.20 2.02
N GLY A 334 17.30 -1.78 2.70
CA GLY A 334 16.55 -2.63 3.62
C GLY A 334 17.33 -2.93 4.91
N VAL A 335 16.79 -3.82 5.74
CA VAL A 335 17.28 -4.05 7.11
C VAL A 335 18.55 -4.90 7.22
N PHE A 336 18.89 -5.68 6.19
CA PHE A 336 20.13 -6.48 6.11
C PHE A 336 21.23 -5.87 5.24
N GLY A 337 20.92 -4.78 4.56
CA GLY A 337 21.85 -4.12 3.66
C GLY A 337 22.66 -3.04 4.34
N ASP A 338 23.71 -2.61 3.65
CA ASP A 338 24.59 -1.52 4.05
C ASP A 338 23.79 -0.24 4.37
N PRO A 339 24.12 0.49 5.46
CA PRO A 339 23.31 1.61 5.92
C PRO A 339 23.23 2.77 4.92
N LEU A 340 22.00 3.11 4.56
CA LEU A 340 21.69 4.23 3.69
C LEU A 340 20.24 4.66 3.91
N LEU A 341 20.04 5.67 4.75
CA LEU A 341 18.72 6.26 4.98
C LEU A 341 18.57 7.53 4.13
N HIS A 342 17.59 7.52 3.23
CA HIS A 342 17.24 8.65 2.39
C HIS A 342 16.01 9.37 2.96
N ILE A 343 16.20 10.64 3.33
CA ILE A 343 15.10 11.55 3.66
C ILE A 343 14.73 12.41 2.45
N ARG A 344 13.45 12.41 2.07
CA ARG A 344 12.91 13.25 0.99
C ARG A 344 11.79 14.14 1.48
N LEU A 345 11.95 15.45 1.32
CA LEU A 345 10.88 16.41 1.59
C LEU A 345 9.83 16.35 0.48
N ARG A 346 8.53 16.28 0.83
CA ARG A 346 7.45 16.01 -0.14
C ARG A 346 7.20 17.14 -1.15
N ASN A 347 7.42 18.38 -0.73
CA ASN A 347 7.08 19.57 -1.52
C ASN A 347 8.32 20.39 -1.92
N GLN A 348 9.52 19.85 -1.69
CA GLN A 348 10.78 20.54 -1.97
C GLN A 348 11.69 19.58 -2.71
N LYS A 349 12.49 20.10 -3.66
CA LYS A 349 13.54 19.31 -4.32
C LYS A 349 14.77 19.15 -3.42
N ARG A 350 14.54 18.76 -2.15
CA ARG A 350 15.56 18.63 -1.10
C ARG A 350 15.54 17.22 -0.54
N SER A 351 16.73 16.65 -0.44
CA SER A 351 16.98 15.32 0.07
C SER A 351 18.16 15.34 1.04
N PHE A 352 18.14 14.43 2.01
CA PHE A 352 19.25 14.17 2.92
C PHE A 352 19.59 12.69 2.89
N LEU A 353 20.87 12.36 2.99
CA LEU A 353 21.35 10.98 3.12
C LEU A 353 22.02 10.82 4.48
N PHE A 354 21.65 9.78 5.21
CA PHE A 354 22.34 9.34 6.41
C PHE A 354 23.07 8.05 6.06
N ASP A 355 24.38 8.07 6.24
CA ASP A 355 25.36 7.18 5.64
C ASP A 355 25.30 7.11 4.09
N LEU A 356 26.31 6.48 3.53
CA LEU A 356 26.52 6.22 2.11
C LEU A 356 26.97 4.78 1.92
N GLY A 357 26.17 3.82 2.39
CA GLY A 357 26.35 2.41 2.03
C GLY A 357 25.98 2.10 0.58
N ALA A 358 25.58 0.85 0.33
CA ALA A 358 25.23 0.36 -1.00
C ALA A 358 24.14 1.21 -1.69
N SER A 359 24.55 1.98 -2.69
CA SER A 359 23.69 2.93 -3.41
C SER A 359 23.01 2.37 -4.66
N ALA A 360 23.10 1.05 -4.91
CA ALA A 360 22.62 0.39 -6.13
C ALA A 360 21.13 0.62 -6.45
N ARG A 361 20.32 0.98 -5.45
CA ARG A 361 18.88 1.24 -5.58
C ARG A 361 18.53 2.72 -5.80
N LEU A 362 19.51 3.64 -5.69
CA LEU A 362 19.29 5.07 -5.90
C LEU A 362 19.51 5.47 -7.37
N GLN A 363 18.55 6.22 -7.91
CA GLN A 363 18.71 6.84 -9.23
C GLN A 363 19.68 8.03 -9.16
N ALA A 364 20.53 8.20 -10.17
CA ALA A 364 21.51 9.31 -10.22
C ALA A 364 20.85 10.70 -10.02
N LYS A 365 19.62 10.90 -10.52
CA LYS A 365 18.85 12.14 -10.37
C LYS A 365 18.62 12.57 -8.91
N ILE A 366 18.65 11.61 -7.97
CA ILE A 366 18.49 11.88 -6.54
C ILE A 366 19.72 12.61 -6.01
N ALA A 367 20.93 12.23 -6.44
CA ALA A 367 22.19 12.81 -5.98
C ALA A 367 22.25 14.33 -6.23
N HIS A 368 21.67 14.80 -7.33
CA HIS A 368 21.56 16.22 -7.67
C HIS A 368 20.69 17.03 -6.69
N GLN A 369 19.79 16.36 -5.96
CA GLN A 369 18.83 16.97 -5.04
C GLN A 369 19.23 16.78 -3.58
N VAL A 370 20.35 16.10 -3.32
CA VAL A 370 20.90 15.93 -1.98
C VAL A 370 21.55 17.24 -1.55
N GLU A 371 21.08 17.79 -0.44
CA GLU A 371 21.63 19.01 0.14
C GLU A 371 22.76 18.68 1.13
N ALA A 372 22.56 17.63 1.93
CA ALA A 372 23.55 17.19 2.89
C ALA A 372 23.60 15.67 3.04
N VAL A 373 24.80 15.17 3.32
CA VAL A 373 25.10 13.80 3.72
C VAL A 373 25.58 13.82 5.17
N PHE A 374 25.12 12.87 5.98
CA PHE A 374 25.46 12.71 7.39
C PHE A 374 26.06 11.32 7.61
N LEU A 375 27.38 11.23 7.70
CA LEU A 375 28.11 9.99 7.92
C LEU A 375 28.22 9.71 9.42
N SER A 376 27.69 8.59 9.87
CA SER A 376 27.89 8.11 11.24
C SER A 376 29.38 7.90 11.50
N HIS A 377 30.04 7.10 10.65
CA HIS A 377 31.48 6.86 10.67
C HIS A 377 31.96 6.41 9.28
N ALA A 378 33.22 5.96 9.18
CA ALA A 378 33.91 5.73 7.90
C ALA A 378 34.29 4.27 7.63
N HIS A 379 33.54 3.29 8.18
CA HIS A 379 33.63 1.92 7.67
C HIS A 379 33.11 1.83 6.23
N LEU A 380 33.59 0.84 5.49
CA LEU A 380 33.36 0.74 4.04
C LEU A 380 31.86 0.65 3.68
N ASP A 381 31.07 -0.02 4.49
CA ASP A 381 29.62 -0.15 4.35
C ASP A 381 28.83 1.12 4.73
N HIS A 382 29.48 2.13 5.32
CA HIS A 382 28.88 3.44 5.61
C HIS A 382 29.36 4.54 4.66
N ILE A 383 30.50 4.38 3.99
CA ILE A 383 31.07 5.41 3.09
C ILE A 383 31.27 4.95 1.64
N GLY A 384 31.26 3.65 1.36
CA GLY A 384 31.64 3.08 0.06
C GLY A 384 30.79 3.57 -1.12
N GLY A 385 29.53 3.95 -0.88
CA GLY A 385 28.64 4.59 -1.83
C GLY A 385 29.06 5.99 -2.25
N PHE A 386 30.07 6.60 -1.63
CA PHE A 386 30.59 7.91 -2.00
C PHE A 386 31.10 7.97 -3.44
N ILE A 387 31.68 6.88 -3.97
CA ILE A 387 32.12 6.83 -5.38
C ILE A 387 30.93 6.99 -6.33
N TRP A 388 29.83 6.29 -6.05
CA TRP A 388 28.60 6.47 -6.83
C TRP A 388 28.05 7.89 -6.69
N PHE A 389 28.07 8.44 -5.47
CA PHE A 389 27.53 9.79 -5.20
C PHE A 389 28.34 10.86 -5.94
N LEU A 390 29.67 10.79 -5.86
CA LEU A 390 30.61 11.64 -6.58
C LEU A 390 30.37 11.59 -8.09
N ARG A 391 30.33 10.37 -8.66
CA ARG A 391 30.05 10.17 -10.09
C ARG A 391 28.69 10.73 -10.50
N SER A 392 27.67 10.52 -9.67
CA SER A 392 26.31 10.97 -9.92
C SER A 392 26.12 12.47 -9.74
N ARG A 393 27.12 13.21 -9.21
CA ARG A 393 27.10 14.67 -9.09
C ARG A 393 28.04 15.38 -10.05
N LEU A 394 28.61 14.69 -11.03
CA LEU A 394 29.37 15.36 -12.09
C LEU A 394 28.44 16.28 -12.90
N GLY A 395 28.79 17.56 -12.95
CA GLY A 395 27.96 18.61 -13.57
C GLY A 395 27.80 19.83 -12.65
N SER A 396 27.09 20.84 -13.16
CA SER A 396 26.88 22.09 -12.44
C SER A 396 25.67 21.98 -11.49
N PHE A 397 25.95 21.63 -10.24
CA PHE A 397 24.99 21.58 -9.15
C PHE A 397 25.50 22.43 -7.97
N GLY A 398 24.57 22.89 -7.12
CA GLY A 398 24.95 23.60 -5.89
C GLY A 398 25.86 22.76 -4.98
N PRO A 399 26.57 23.39 -4.03
CA PRO A 399 27.42 22.68 -3.09
C PRO A 399 26.62 21.67 -2.26
N CYS A 400 27.20 20.49 -2.02
CA CYS A 400 26.64 19.50 -1.09
C CYS A 400 27.40 19.53 0.23
N ARG A 401 26.69 19.55 1.36
CA ARG A 401 27.34 19.43 2.67
C ARG A 401 27.59 17.96 2.99
N ILE A 402 28.72 17.65 3.62
CA ILE A 402 29.02 16.31 4.14
C ILE A 402 29.47 16.48 5.58
N PHE A 403 28.75 15.87 6.51
CA PHE A 403 29.07 15.88 7.93
C PHE A 403 29.52 14.50 8.35
N GLY A 404 30.51 14.42 9.24
CA GLY A 404 30.95 13.16 9.81
C GLY A 404 31.91 13.36 11.00
N PRO A 405 32.43 12.29 11.60
CA PRO A 405 33.38 12.39 12.71
C PRO A 405 34.72 12.97 12.29
N GLY A 406 35.60 13.21 13.26
CA GLY A 406 36.95 13.72 13.02
C GLY A 406 37.72 12.97 11.91
N GLY A 407 38.31 13.74 11.00
CA GLY A 407 39.03 13.26 9.82
C GLY A 407 38.14 12.94 8.62
N THR A 408 36.85 13.27 8.64
CA THR A 408 35.97 13.13 7.46
C THR A 408 36.49 14.01 6.32
N ILE A 409 36.94 15.23 6.61
CA ILE A 409 37.56 16.13 5.62
C ILE A 409 38.71 15.44 4.88
N GLU A 410 39.66 14.86 5.60
CA GLU A 410 40.83 14.20 5.01
C GLU A 410 40.44 12.98 4.17
N ARG A 411 39.49 12.16 4.65
CA ARG A 411 39.01 10.98 3.92
C ARG A 411 38.36 11.36 2.60
N ILE A 412 37.44 12.32 2.62
CA ILE A 412 36.79 12.81 1.39
C ILE A 412 37.84 13.42 0.45
N GLU A 413 38.78 14.20 0.97
CA GLU A 413 39.87 14.76 0.17
C GLU A 413 40.72 13.65 -0.50
N HIS A 414 41.03 12.56 0.22
CA HIS A 414 41.74 11.40 -0.34
C HIS A 414 40.93 10.67 -1.41
N PHE A 415 39.62 10.49 -1.23
CA PHE A 415 38.75 9.95 -2.29
C PHE A 415 38.81 10.79 -3.57
N LEU A 416 38.82 12.12 -3.44
CA LEU A 416 38.95 13.01 -4.59
C LEU A 416 40.35 12.91 -5.21
N LYS A 417 41.41 12.89 -4.40
CA LYS A 417 42.80 12.80 -4.87
C LYS A 417 43.17 11.45 -5.50
N ALA A 418 42.42 10.40 -5.19
CA ALA A 418 42.61 9.07 -5.78
C ALA A 418 42.19 9.01 -7.26
N ILE A 419 41.52 10.03 -7.79
CA ILE A 419 41.00 10.10 -9.16
C ILE A 419 41.74 11.19 -9.93
N THR A 420 42.06 10.91 -11.20
CA THR A 420 42.63 11.90 -12.13
C THR A 420 41.54 12.79 -12.71
N TRP A 421 41.73 14.11 -12.65
CA TRP A 421 40.75 15.14 -13.06
C TRP A 421 41.27 16.00 -14.22
N ASP A 422 41.61 15.38 -15.35
CA ASP A 422 42.18 16.06 -16.54
C ASP A 422 41.11 16.65 -17.49
N ARG A 423 39.83 16.33 -17.29
CA ARG A 423 38.71 16.70 -18.19
C ARG A 423 37.57 17.44 -17.51
N ILE A 424 37.74 17.73 -16.22
CA ILE A 424 36.71 18.35 -15.38
C ILE A 424 37.34 19.64 -14.87
N ASP A 425 37.05 20.74 -15.56
CA ASP A 425 37.43 22.09 -15.17
C ASP A 425 36.55 22.53 -13.97
N ASP A 426 35.89 23.69 -14.07
CA ASP A 426 35.02 24.21 -13.01
C ASP A 426 33.68 23.45 -12.88
N LEU A 427 33.50 22.37 -13.66
CA LEU A 427 32.32 21.49 -13.64
C LEU A 427 32.40 20.39 -12.57
N GLY A 428 33.47 20.36 -11.77
CA GLY A 428 33.62 19.43 -10.66
C GLY A 428 32.64 19.75 -9.51
N PRO A 429 32.00 18.75 -8.89
CA PRO A 429 31.09 18.97 -7.77
C PRO A 429 31.80 19.61 -6.58
N ILE A 430 31.12 20.56 -5.93
CA ILE A 430 31.61 21.24 -4.73
C ILE A 430 31.04 20.55 -3.50
N PHE A 431 31.92 20.20 -2.56
CA PHE A 431 31.56 19.64 -1.27
C PHE A 431 31.98 20.58 -0.15
N ILE A 432 31.08 20.88 0.78
CA ILE A 432 31.40 21.51 2.06
C ILE A 432 31.46 20.40 3.10
N VAL A 433 32.66 19.94 3.40
CA VAL A 433 32.89 18.83 4.33
C VAL A 433 33.14 19.37 5.72
N ALA A 434 32.50 18.77 6.72
CA ALA A 434 32.51 19.23 8.08
C ALA A 434 32.81 18.08 9.05
N ASP A 435 33.87 18.24 9.83
CA ASP A 435 34.21 17.36 10.95
C ASP A 435 33.44 17.82 12.18
N ILE A 436 32.61 16.94 12.73
CA ILE A 436 31.88 17.15 13.97
C ILE A 436 32.78 16.74 15.13
N ARG A 437 33.01 17.69 16.04
CA ARG A 437 33.68 17.50 17.33
C ARG A 437 32.70 17.88 18.44
N GLU A 438 33.07 17.69 19.70
CA GLU A 438 32.13 17.85 20.83
C GLU A 438 31.43 19.22 20.90
N LYS A 439 32.13 20.31 20.57
CA LYS A 439 31.59 21.68 20.66
C LYS A 439 31.84 22.54 19.43
N GLU A 440 32.48 21.97 18.41
CA GLU A 440 32.90 22.71 17.24
C GLU A 440 32.65 21.90 15.96
N LEU A 441 32.39 22.63 14.89
CA LEU A 441 32.28 22.14 13.54
C LEU A 441 33.41 22.76 12.71
N ILE A 442 34.38 21.95 12.31
CA ILE A 442 35.45 22.39 11.41
C ILE A 442 35.00 22.14 9.99
N GLN A 443 35.07 23.16 9.13
CA GLN A 443 34.52 23.08 7.77
C GLN A 443 35.58 23.37 6.71
N THR A 444 35.50 22.67 5.59
CA THR A 444 36.38 22.87 4.44
C THR A 444 35.60 22.65 3.15
N GLN A 445 35.81 23.52 2.18
CA GLN A 445 35.33 23.32 0.82
C GLN A 445 36.34 22.50 0.03
N LEU A 446 35.86 21.41 -0.58
CA LEU A 446 36.60 20.52 -1.45
C LEU A 446 35.97 20.50 -2.84
N GLN A 447 36.81 20.52 -3.87
CA GLN A 447 36.38 20.37 -5.26
C GLN A 447 37.44 19.53 -6.01
N PRO A 448 37.02 18.55 -6.83
CA PRO A 448 37.90 17.83 -7.73
C PRO A 448 38.87 18.73 -8.51
N GLY A 449 40.16 18.38 -8.53
CA GLY A 449 41.20 19.14 -9.25
C GLY A 449 41.59 20.49 -8.64
N LYS A 450 40.97 20.93 -7.52
CA LYS A 450 41.27 22.21 -6.87
C LYS A 450 41.90 21.99 -5.48
N LYS A 451 42.57 23.03 -4.97
CA LYS A 451 43.07 23.05 -3.58
C LYS A 451 41.90 23.22 -2.61
N ARG A 452 42.01 22.60 -1.43
CA ARG A 452 41.03 22.77 -0.35
C ARG A 452 40.99 24.21 0.16
N ILE A 453 39.80 24.68 0.54
CA ILE A 453 39.58 26.01 1.10
C ILE A 453 39.01 25.84 2.51
N PHE A 454 39.73 26.33 3.52
CA PHE A 454 39.25 26.32 4.89
C PHE A 454 38.12 27.34 5.06
N LEU A 455 37.07 26.92 5.75
CA LEU A 455 35.94 27.79 6.09
C LEU A 455 35.98 28.07 7.60
N GLU A 456 35.23 29.10 8.02
CA GLU A 456 35.11 29.46 9.43
C GLU A 456 34.52 28.29 10.25
N SER A 457 35.20 27.96 11.34
CA SER A 457 34.71 26.96 12.30
C SER A 457 33.49 27.51 13.05
N LYS A 458 32.52 26.64 13.33
CA LYS A 458 31.30 27.04 14.06
C LYS A 458 31.26 26.36 15.41
N THR A 459 30.94 27.11 16.46
CA THR A 459 30.59 26.54 17.76
C THR A 459 29.20 25.91 17.68
N LEU A 460 29.05 24.70 18.23
CA LEU A 460 27.77 23.99 18.26
C LEU A 460 26.94 24.49 19.45
N GLU A 461 25.77 25.05 19.17
CA GLU A 461 24.76 25.37 20.17
C GLU A 461 23.75 24.22 20.23
N GLU A 462 23.49 23.67 21.42
CA GLU A 462 22.57 22.53 21.61
C GLU A 462 22.81 21.36 20.64
N ASP A 463 24.08 21.07 20.37
CA ASP A 463 24.54 20.00 19.47
C ASP A 463 24.04 20.13 18.01
N THR A 464 23.71 21.34 17.58
CA THR A 464 23.11 21.64 16.27
C THR A 464 24.15 21.80 15.19
N ILE A 465 24.17 20.91 14.20
CA ILE A 465 25.14 20.94 13.09
C ILE A 465 24.59 21.66 11.85
N MET A 466 23.26 21.73 11.73
CA MET A 466 22.57 22.36 10.61
C MET A 466 21.18 22.80 11.07
N ALA A 467 20.77 24.03 10.73
CA ALA A 467 19.42 24.51 10.97
C ALA A 467 19.01 25.49 9.87
N ASP A 468 17.73 25.47 9.53
CA ASP A 468 17.04 26.45 8.69
C ASP A 468 15.62 26.71 9.24
N GLU A 469 14.79 27.48 8.53
CA GLU A 469 13.45 27.83 9.00
C GLU A 469 12.47 26.64 9.06
N SER A 470 12.81 25.53 8.40
CA SER A 470 11.97 24.35 8.24
C SER A 470 12.37 23.18 9.13
N LEU A 471 13.67 23.03 9.44
CA LEU A 471 14.21 21.91 10.19
C LEU A 471 15.53 22.23 10.91
N LYS A 472 15.85 21.38 11.88
CA LYS A 472 17.10 21.36 12.65
C LYS A 472 17.69 19.96 12.62
N ILE A 473 19.00 19.84 12.45
CA ILE A 473 19.76 18.59 12.58
C ILE A 473 20.70 18.71 13.78
N ARG A 474 20.58 17.77 14.70
CA ARG A 474 21.48 17.59 15.84
C ARG A 474 22.32 16.34 15.70
N ALA A 475 23.48 16.33 16.35
CA ALA A 475 24.39 15.19 16.36
C ALA A 475 24.81 14.82 17.78
N ALA A 476 25.08 13.54 18.04
CA ALA A 476 25.74 13.09 19.26
C ALA A 476 26.84 12.08 18.91
N ILE A 477 28.05 12.31 19.43
CA ILE A 477 29.18 11.42 19.19
C ILE A 477 29.12 10.26 20.18
N CYS A 478 28.90 9.07 19.64
CA CYS A 478 28.92 7.78 20.34
C CYS A 478 30.26 7.08 20.11
N ASP A 479 30.60 6.17 21.01
CA ASP A 479 31.78 5.32 20.89
C ASP A 479 31.44 4.01 20.14
N HIS A 480 32.30 3.63 19.21
CA HIS A 480 32.30 2.36 18.48
C HIS A 480 33.76 1.87 18.33
N ASN A 481 34.61 2.12 19.36
CA ASN A 481 36.08 2.10 19.32
C ASN A 481 36.71 3.14 18.37
N ILE A 482 35.89 3.75 17.52
CA ILE A 482 36.09 4.99 16.79
C ILE A 482 34.86 5.88 17.01
N PRO A 483 34.97 7.21 16.79
CA PRO A 483 33.79 8.07 16.87
C PRO A 483 32.73 7.69 15.83
N SER A 484 31.50 7.44 16.29
CA SER A 484 30.32 7.18 15.45
C SER A 484 29.19 8.15 15.82
N ILE A 485 28.59 8.81 14.84
CA ILE A 485 27.64 9.89 15.08
C ILE A 485 26.21 9.40 14.94
N ALA A 486 25.43 9.59 16.00
CA ALA A 486 23.98 9.52 15.97
C ALA A 486 23.40 10.90 15.58
N TYR A 487 22.31 10.92 14.81
CA TYR A 487 21.69 12.15 14.34
C TYR A 487 20.21 12.25 14.71
N ALA A 488 19.73 13.46 14.97
CA ALA A 488 18.31 13.76 15.03
C ALA A 488 17.93 14.84 14.02
N LEU A 489 16.91 14.55 13.21
CA LEU A 489 16.25 15.50 12.32
C LEU A 489 14.93 15.93 12.93
N GLU A 490 14.79 17.22 13.18
CA GLU A 490 13.63 17.82 13.84
C GLU A 490 12.98 18.81 12.89
N PHE A 491 11.75 18.55 12.45
CA PHE A 491 10.97 19.56 11.76
C PHE A 491 10.51 20.62 12.76
N VAL A 492 10.57 21.90 12.38
CA VAL A 492 10.11 22.99 13.25
C VAL A 492 8.60 22.91 13.47
N GLN A 493 7.84 22.77 12.38
CA GLN A 493 6.37 22.72 12.42
C GLN A 493 5.80 21.95 11.22
N GLU A 494 4.62 21.35 11.40
CA GLU A 494 3.82 20.76 10.33
C GLU A 494 2.62 21.64 9.99
N ILE A 495 2.55 22.10 8.75
CA ILE A 495 1.45 22.94 8.26
C ILE A 495 0.52 22.11 7.36
N SER A 496 -0.65 21.78 7.90
CA SER A 496 -1.72 21.05 7.20
C SER A 496 -2.81 22.00 6.70
N ILE A 497 -3.33 21.75 5.50
CA ILE A 497 -4.40 22.58 4.91
C ILE A 497 -5.76 21.93 5.18
N ARG A 498 -6.72 22.72 5.68
CA ARG A 498 -8.11 22.36 5.90
C ARG A 498 -8.84 22.25 4.56
N LYS A 499 -8.81 21.06 3.97
CA LYS A 499 -9.42 20.79 2.65
C LYS A 499 -10.92 21.10 2.59
N GLU A 500 -11.63 20.97 3.70
CA GLU A 500 -13.05 21.33 3.80
C GLU A 500 -13.27 22.83 3.66
N LYS A 501 -12.41 23.66 4.30
CA LYS A 501 -12.46 25.12 4.17
C LYS A 501 -12.11 25.59 2.76
N LEU A 502 -11.13 24.96 2.11
CA LEU A 502 -10.84 25.20 0.69
C LEU A 502 -12.06 24.94 -0.21
N ARG A 503 -12.79 23.85 0.05
CA ARG A 503 -14.02 23.52 -0.69
C ARG A 503 -15.13 24.54 -0.45
N LEU A 504 -15.32 24.99 0.79
CA LEU A 504 -16.33 26.00 1.13
C LEU A 504 -16.04 27.36 0.47
N LEU A 505 -14.77 27.72 0.34
CA LEU A 505 -14.33 28.95 -0.34
C LEU A 505 -14.29 28.81 -1.87
N ASN A 506 -14.64 27.64 -2.44
CA ASN A 506 -14.53 27.35 -3.87
C ASN A 506 -13.13 27.60 -4.48
N LEU A 507 -12.07 27.52 -3.65
CA LEU A 507 -10.70 27.74 -4.09
C LEU A 507 -10.05 26.41 -4.53
N PRO A 508 -9.64 26.25 -5.80
CA PRO A 508 -8.93 25.06 -6.24
C PRO A 508 -7.54 24.99 -5.58
N ALA A 509 -7.13 23.78 -5.21
CA ALA A 509 -5.78 23.55 -4.70
C ALA A 509 -4.76 23.79 -5.82
N GLY A 510 -3.72 24.60 -5.53
CA GLY A 510 -2.70 24.96 -6.52
C GLY A 510 -1.40 25.46 -5.89
N PRO A 511 -0.46 25.96 -6.71
CA PRO A 511 0.88 26.41 -6.27
C PRO A 511 0.87 27.48 -5.18
N TRP A 512 -0.18 28.32 -5.13
CA TRP A 512 -0.36 29.37 -4.12
C TRP A 512 -0.40 28.82 -2.68
N LEU A 513 -0.88 27.58 -2.48
CA LEU A 513 -0.84 26.90 -1.18
C LEU A 513 0.60 26.56 -0.75
N GLY A 514 1.48 26.29 -1.70
CA GLY A 514 2.91 26.11 -1.44
C GLY A 514 3.55 27.40 -0.95
N ARG A 515 3.25 28.52 -1.63
CA ARG A 515 3.67 29.87 -1.22
C ARG A 515 3.14 30.23 0.17
N LEU A 516 1.87 29.96 0.45
CA LEU A 516 1.27 30.16 1.78
C LEU A 516 2.05 29.42 2.87
N LYS A 517 2.34 28.13 2.66
CA LYS A 517 3.12 27.34 3.63
C LYS A 517 4.53 27.90 3.82
N GLN A 518 5.18 28.37 2.75
CA GLN A 518 6.50 28.97 2.83
C GLN A 518 6.49 30.26 3.64
N CYS A 519 5.55 31.19 3.37
CA CYS A 519 5.42 32.43 4.13
C CYS A 519 5.09 32.20 5.61
N ILE A 520 4.26 31.19 5.92
CA ILE A 520 3.99 30.80 7.32
C ILE A 520 5.26 30.25 7.98
N ALA A 521 6.04 29.44 7.26
CA ALA A 521 7.29 28.86 7.79
C ALA A 521 8.37 29.93 8.02
N SER A 522 8.49 30.92 7.14
CA SER A 522 9.45 32.03 7.26
C SER A 522 8.99 33.17 8.18
N GLY A 523 7.81 33.06 8.80
CA GLY A 523 7.25 34.10 9.67
C GLY A 523 6.77 35.36 8.95
N THR A 524 6.68 35.35 7.61
CA THR A 524 6.26 36.50 6.79
C THR A 524 4.73 36.55 6.69
N LEU A 525 4.07 36.99 7.77
CA LEU A 525 2.61 36.96 7.89
C LEU A 525 1.89 38.14 7.21
N ASP A 526 2.61 39.26 7.00
CA ASP A 526 2.08 40.46 6.34
C ASP A 526 2.12 40.39 4.80
N ALA A 527 2.62 39.28 4.25
CA ALA A 527 2.66 39.09 2.81
C ALA A 527 1.26 38.82 2.25
N ASP A 528 1.01 39.34 1.05
CA ASP A 528 -0.22 39.09 0.30
C ASP A 528 -0.05 37.93 -0.69
N ILE A 529 -1.10 37.11 -0.79
CA ILE A 529 -1.16 35.97 -1.71
C ILE A 529 -2.30 36.16 -2.70
N PRO A 530 -2.00 36.19 -4.02
CA PRO A 530 -3.02 36.16 -5.04
C PRO A 530 -3.67 34.77 -5.09
N LEU A 531 -4.99 34.75 -5.04
CA LEU A 531 -5.82 33.55 -5.05
C LEU A 531 -6.34 33.23 -6.47
N PRO A 532 -6.70 31.97 -6.76
CA PRO A 532 -7.21 31.57 -8.08
C PRO A 532 -8.50 32.25 -8.53
N ASP A 533 -9.28 32.82 -7.61
CA ASP A 533 -10.50 33.58 -7.89
C ASP A 533 -10.22 35.06 -8.26
N GLY A 534 -8.95 35.45 -8.32
CA GLY A 534 -8.51 36.82 -8.61
C GLY A 534 -8.43 37.73 -7.39
N SER A 535 -8.85 37.27 -6.20
CA SER A 535 -8.72 38.03 -4.96
C SER A 535 -7.29 37.98 -4.42
N ILE A 536 -6.94 38.97 -3.59
CA ILE A 536 -5.65 39.01 -2.89
C ILE A 536 -5.97 39.02 -1.40
N ARG A 537 -5.38 38.09 -0.65
CA ARG A 537 -5.59 37.96 0.80
C ARG A 537 -4.26 37.81 1.53
N SER A 538 -4.21 38.31 2.77
CA SER A 538 -2.99 38.24 3.57
C SER A 538 -2.70 36.82 4.06
N VAL A 539 -1.42 36.53 4.29
CA VAL A 539 -0.98 35.24 4.85
C VAL A 539 -1.57 35.00 6.23
N GLU A 540 -1.68 36.03 7.07
CA GLU A 540 -2.25 35.88 8.41
C GLU A 540 -3.71 35.42 8.39
N GLU A 541 -4.53 36.01 7.51
CA GLU A 541 -5.93 35.63 7.35
C GLU A 541 -6.06 34.18 6.87
N LEU A 542 -5.35 33.84 5.79
CA LEU A 542 -5.35 32.49 5.22
C LEU A 542 -4.79 31.45 6.19
N LYS A 543 -3.80 31.80 7.01
CA LYS A 543 -3.25 30.93 8.07
C LYS A 543 -4.34 30.55 9.07
N LYS A 544 -5.07 31.53 9.62
CA LYS A 544 -6.12 31.29 10.62
C LYS A 544 -7.27 30.47 10.05
N GLU A 545 -7.67 30.76 8.81
CA GLU A 545 -8.85 30.15 8.18
C GLU A 545 -8.58 28.77 7.58
N LEU A 546 -7.46 28.60 6.88
CA LEU A 546 -7.18 27.43 6.05
C LEU A 546 -6.17 26.45 6.63
N THR A 547 -5.46 26.76 7.71
CA THR A 547 -4.35 25.92 8.18
C THR A 547 -4.55 25.33 9.58
N ILE A 548 -3.87 24.21 9.83
CA ILE A 548 -3.66 23.61 11.15
C ILE A 548 -2.15 23.46 11.28
N ILE A 549 -1.58 24.07 12.32
CA ILE A 549 -0.15 24.02 12.61
C ILE A 549 0.04 23.14 13.84
N THR A 550 0.82 22.09 13.69
CA THR A 550 1.22 21.20 14.78
C THR A 550 2.74 21.21 14.95
N PRO A 551 3.27 20.85 16.13
CA PRO A 551 4.71 20.64 16.30
C PRO A 551 5.25 19.69 15.22
N GLY A 552 6.44 19.98 14.72
CA GLY A 552 7.05 19.14 13.71
C GLY A 552 7.48 17.79 14.28
N LYS A 553 7.54 16.79 13.41
CA LYS A 553 7.98 15.45 13.82
C LYS A 553 9.50 15.39 13.93
N LYS A 554 9.97 14.58 14.87
CA LYS A 554 11.39 14.23 15.05
C LYS A 554 11.68 12.84 14.52
N LEU A 555 12.81 12.68 13.86
CA LEU A 555 13.41 11.40 13.46
C LEU A 555 14.80 11.31 14.08
N ALA A 556 15.16 10.14 14.60
CA ALA A 556 16.53 9.84 15.03
C ALA A 556 17.12 8.70 14.19
N TYR A 557 18.41 8.79 13.89
CA TYR A 557 19.19 7.80 13.16
C TYR A 557 20.42 7.44 13.97
N VAL A 558 20.52 6.16 14.34
CA VAL A 558 21.56 5.59 15.18
C VAL A 558 22.11 4.37 14.44
N ALA A 559 23.30 4.52 13.89
CA ALA A 559 24.06 3.43 13.30
C ALA A 559 24.96 2.80 14.39
N ASP A 560 26.04 2.16 13.96
CA ASP A 560 26.98 1.38 14.76
C ASP A 560 27.45 2.11 16.02
N MET A 561 27.25 1.49 17.18
CA MET A 561 27.74 1.97 18.47
C MET A 561 27.87 0.85 19.51
N ASP A 562 28.82 1.03 20.43
CA ASP A 562 28.96 0.16 21.59
C ASP A 562 27.79 0.30 22.56
N ASP A 563 27.44 -0.81 23.20
CA ASP A 563 26.32 -0.91 24.13
C ASP A 563 26.73 -0.53 25.56
N ASN A 564 27.13 0.73 25.78
CA ASN A 564 27.48 1.27 27.09
C ASN A 564 26.52 2.39 27.56
N ASP A 565 26.55 2.67 28.87
CA ASP A 565 25.62 3.61 29.51
C ASP A 565 25.73 5.04 28.97
N GLU A 566 26.94 5.46 28.60
CA GLU A 566 27.18 6.80 28.06
C GLU A 566 26.53 6.96 26.68
N ASN A 567 26.78 6.00 25.77
CA ASN A 567 26.17 5.97 24.45
C ASN A 567 24.64 5.86 24.53
N ARG A 568 24.12 4.96 25.38
CA ARG A 568 22.67 4.83 25.63
C ARG A 568 22.08 6.17 26.08
N SER A 569 22.72 6.87 27.01
CA SER A 569 22.25 8.16 27.52
C SER A 569 22.24 9.24 26.44
N LYS A 570 23.31 9.33 25.64
CA LYS A 570 23.40 10.26 24.50
C LYS A 570 22.29 10.02 23.49
N VAL A 571 22.09 8.76 23.08
CA VAL A 571 21.07 8.39 22.09
C VAL A 571 19.65 8.59 22.64
N VAL A 572 19.39 8.21 23.89
CA VAL A 572 18.06 8.42 24.50
C VAL A 572 17.71 9.90 24.56
N ASN A 573 18.65 10.76 24.95
CA ASN A 573 18.45 12.21 24.97
C ASN A 573 18.24 12.79 23.57
N LEU A 574 18.97 12.28 22.57
CA LEU A 574 18.86 12.72 21.18
C LEU A 574 17.51 12.29 20.56
N ALA A 575 17.06 11.07 20.86
CA ALA A 575 15.85 10.46 20.31
C ALA A 575 14.58 10.70 21.15
N LEU A 576 14.66 11.46 22.25
CA LEU A 576 13.56 11.66 23.18
C LEU A 576 12.29 12.17 22.46
N GLY A 577 11.21 11.41 22.57
CA GLY A 577 9.91 11.70 21.94
C GLY A 577 9.93 11.64 20.41
N ALA A 578 10.94 11.03 19.79
CA ALA A 578 11.01 10.92 18.34
C ALA A 578 9.80 10.17 17.78
N HIS A 579 9.28 10.66 16.66
CA HIS A 579 8.23 9.94 15.96
C HIS A 579 8.78 8.64 15.36
N THR A 580 10.00 8.64 14.84
CA THR A 580 10.65 7.43 14.34
C THR A 580 12.11 7.40 14.72
N LEU A 581 12.56 6.28 15.28
CA LEU A 581 13.96 5.97 15.53
C LEU A 581 14.38 4.87 14.56
N PHE A 582 15.37 5.15 13.72
CA PHE A 582 16.13 4.15 12.99
C PHE A 582 17.33 3.79 13.85
N CYS A 583 17.43 2.55 14.31
CA CYS A 583 18.48 2.12 15.21
C CYS A 583 19.07 0.79 14.73
N GLU A 584 20.40 0.68 14.72
CA GLU A 584 21.04 -0.60 14.44
C GLU A 584 20.66 -1.65 15.49
N ALA A 585 20.69 -2.92 15.09
CA ALA A 585 20.44 -4.05 15.96
C ALA A 585 21.14 -5.29 15.40
N ALA A 586 22.45 -5.18 15.16
CA ALA A 586 23.21 -6.13 14.36
C ALA A 586 23.11 -7.59 14.83
N PHE A 587 22.98 -7.82 16.15
CA PHE A 587 22.95 -9.15 16.76
C PHE A 587 21.70 -9.43 17.60
N SER A 588 21.26 -10.69 17.61
CA SER A 588 20.26 -11.20 18.56
C SER A 588 20.78 -11.13 20.01
N LYS A 589 19.87 -11.24 20.98
CA LYS A 589 20.22 -11.33 22.40
C LYS A 589 21.21 -12.46 22.68
N ALA A 590 21.06 -13.60 22.02
CA ALA A 590 21.90 -14.78 22.21
C ALA A 590 23.36 -14.56 21.74
N ASP A 591 23.58 -13.62 20.84
CA ASP A 591 24.90 -13.29 20.28
C ASP A 591 25.51 -12.02 20.95
N HIS A 592 25.13 -11.71 22.19
CA HIS A 592 25.61 -10.53 22.93
C HIS A 592 27.14 -10.43 22.98
N ASP A 593 27.85 -11.53 23.20
CA ASP A 593 29.33 -11.53 23.25
C ASP A 593 29.96 -11.08 21.92
N LYS A 594 29.31 -11.41 20.78
CA LYS A 594 29.77 -10.97 19.47
C LYS A 594 29.47 -9.50 19.26
N ALA A 595 28.25 -9.06 19.59
CA ALA A 595 27.87 -7.64 19.59
C ALA A 595 28.92 -6.81 20.34
N LYS A 596 29.25 -7.20 21.58
CA LYS A 596 30.27 -6.53 22.40
C LYS A 596 31.65 -6.56 21.76
N ALA A 597 32.11 -7.71 21.26
CA ALA A 597 33.42 -7.83 20.63
C ALA A 597 33.57 -6.98 19.37
N THR A 598 32.48 -6.74 18.64
CA THR A 598 32.45 -5.91 17.43
C THR A 598 31.84 -4.52 17.66
N GLN A 599 31.56 -4.15 18.91
CA GLN A 599 31.02 -2.84 19.31
C GLN A 599 29.66 -2.48 18.67
N HIS A 600 28.74 -3.44 18.57
CA HIS A 600 27.39 -3.23 18.03
C HIS A 600 26.29 -3.45 19.08
N LEU A 601 25.11 -2.91 18.80
CA LEU A 601 23.91 -3.18 19.58
C LEU A 601 23.32 -4.58 19.34
N THR A 602 22.69 -5.08 20.40
CA THR A 602 21.77 -6.22 20.30
C THR A 602 20.33 -5.75 20.00
N THR A 603 19.49 -6.65 19.50
CA THR A 603 18.03 -6.48 19.36
C THR A 603 17.37 -5.92 20.62
N VAL A 604 17.73 -6.47 21.79
CA VAL A 604 17.19 -6.04 23.09
C VAL A 604 17.71 -4.66 23.48
N ALA A 605 18.99 -4.37 23.24
CA ALA A 605 19.55 -3.04 23.51
C ALA A 605 18.84 -1.95 22.69
N ALA A 606 18.69 -2.16 21.38
CA ALA A 606 17.98 -1.24 20.51
C ALA A 606 16.53 -1.00 20.96
N ALA A 607 15.83 -2.07 21.37
CA ALA A 607 14.48 -1.98 21.91
C ALA A 607 14.39 -1.19 23.23
N GLN A 608 15.35 -1.39 24.14
CA GLN A 608 15.43 -0.67 25.41
C GLN A 608 15.73 0.81 25.23
N ILE A 609 16.62 1.15 24.29
CA ILE A 609 16.91 2.55 23.90
C ILE A 609 15.63 3.20 23.37
N ALA A 610 14.93 2.53 22.45
CA ALA A 610 13.67 3.03 21.89
C ALA A 610 12.60 3.29 22.96
N LYS A 611 12.47 2.36 23.92
CA LYS A 611 11.55 2.46 25.06
C LYS A 611 11.91 3.61 25.98
N SER A 612 13.18 3.74 26.34
CA SER A 612 13.67 4.80 27.22
C SER A 612 13.52 6.18 26.58
N ALA A 613 13.68 6.28 25.26
CA ALA A 613 13.46 7.50 24.49
C ALA A 613 11.96 7.81 24.25
N GLY A 614 11.04 6.87 24.55
CA GLY A 614 9.60 7.08 24.36
C GLY A 614 9.21 7.30 22.89
N VAL A 615 9.88 6.62 21.96
CA VAL A 615 9.65 6.84 20.52
C VAL A 615 8.33 6.23 20.06
N ARG A 616 7.72 6.80 19.03
CA ARG A 616 6.45 6.25 18.48
C ARG A 616 6.68 5.04 17.57
N HIS A 617 7.76 5.05 16.82
CA HIS A 617 8.13 4.00 15.88
C HIS A 617 9.61 3.63 16.01
N LEU A 618 9.91 2.32 15.98
CA LEU A 618 11.27 1.79 15.87
C LEU A 618 11.44 1.10 14.51
N VAL A 619 12.46 1.48 13.76
CA VAL A 619 12.92 0.80 12.55
C VAL A 619 14.28 0.17 12.86
N PRO A 620 14.33 -1.10 13.24
CA PRO A 620 15.61 -1.77 13.45
C PRO A 620 16.27 -2.07 12.10
N PHE A 621 17.58 -1.89 12.01
CA PHE A 621 18.34 -2.14 10.78
C PHE A 621 19.76 -2.64 11.05
N HIS A 622 20.53 -2.80 9.97
CA HIS A 622 21.91 -3.30 9.98
C HIS A 622 22.04 -4.69 10.61
N PHE A 623 21.03 -5.53 10.40
CA PHE A 623 21.06 -6.91 10.86
C PHE A 623 22.20 -7.66 10.21
N SER A 624 22.94 -8.43 11.01
CA SER A 624 23.95 -9.34 10.48
C SER A 624 23.32 -10.32 9.48
N LYS A 625 23.96 -10.48 8.30
CA LYS A 625 23.52 -11.40 7.23
C LYS A 625 23.30 -12.84 7.70
N ARG A 626 23.88 -13.23 8.84
CA ARG A 626 23.65 -14.55 9.44
C ARG A 626 22.18 -14.84 9.76
N TYR A 627 21.37 -13.80 10.00
CA TYR A 627 19.96 -13.95 10.32
C TYR A 627 19.05 -13.79 9.10
N GLU A 628 19.61 -13.62 7.90
CA GLU A 628 18.84 -13.32 6.67
C GLU A 628 17.79 -14.40 6.35
N PHE A 629 18.03 -15.66 6.74
CA PHE A 629 17.10 -16.77 6.56
C PHE A 629 16.06 -16.92 7.69
N LYS A 630 16.26 -16.24 8.83
CA LYS A 630 15.34 -16.28 9.98
C LYS A 630 15.19 -14.88 10.62
N PRO A 631 14.82 -13.84 9.84
CA PRO A 631 14.69 -12.46 10.32
C PRO A 631 13.65 -12.32 11.43
N TYR A 632 12.59 -13.15 11.40
CA TYR A 632 11.50 -13.12 12.36
C TYR A 632 11.96 -13.29 13.81
N LEU A 633 13.07 -14.02 14.06
CA LEU A 633 13.62 -14.18 15.41
C LEU A 633 14.07 -12.85 16.01
N LEU A 634 14.74 -12.01 15.21
CA LEU A 634 15.18 -10.69 15.63
C LEU A 634 13.96 -9.79 15.94
N TYR A 635 12.95 -9.83 15.07
CA TYR A 635 11.73 -9.05 15.29
C TYR A 635 10.93 -9.53 16.50
N GLN A 636 10.89 -10.83 16.79
CA GLN A 636 10.24 -11.35 18.01
C GLN A 636 10.93 -10.84 19.28
N GLU A 637 12.26 -10.87 19.33
CA GLU A 637 13.03 -10.32 20.46
C GLU A 637 12.76 -8.83 20.66
N ILE A 638 12.78 -8.06 19.56
CA ILE A 638 12.50 -6.62 19.61
C ILE A 638 11.07 -6.36 20.09
N CYS A 639 10.07 -7.01 19.47
CA CYS A 639 8.65 -6.84 19.79
C CYS A 639 8.33 -7.21 21.25
N ALA A 640 8.98 -8.23 21.80
CA ALA A 640 8.81 -8.63 23.19
C ALA A 640 9.30 -7.54 24.17
N GLU A 641 10.30 -6.75 23.79
CA GLU A 641 10.93 -5.75 24.66
C GLU A 641 10.33 -4.34 24.52
N VAL A 642 9.93 -3.94 23.30
CA VAL A 642 9.53 -2.55 23.00
C VAL A 642 8.17 -2.12 23.56
N GLY A 643 7.30 -3.05 23.99
CA GLY A 643 5.97 -2.75 24.50
C GLY A 643 5.04 -2.12 23.45
N THR A 644 4.54 -0.90 23.71
CA THR A 644 3.54 -0.22 22.85
C THR A 644 4.13 0.47 21.61
N ILE A 645 5.46 0.47 21.47
CA ILE A 645 6.13 1.10 20.32
C ILE A 645 5.88 0.27 19.08
N ARG A 646 5.48 0.93 17.99
CA ARG A 646 5.26 0.21 16.73
C ARG A 646 6.59 -0.02 16.02
N VAL A 647 7.00 -1.28 15.93
CA VAL A 647 8.16 -1.71 15.12
C VAL A 647 7.78 -1.73 13.64
N ILE A 648 8.65 -1.20 12.78
CA ILE A 648 8.47 -1.11 11.33
C ILE A 648 9.61 -1.91 10.68
N GLY A 649 9.28 -2.90 9.86
CA GLY A 649 10.25 -3.81 9.25
C GLY A 649 9.61 -4.81 8.29
N ALA A 650 10.43 -5.63 7.64
CA ALA A 650 9.98 -6.56 6.58
C ALA A 650 9.00 -7.64 7.08
N ASP A 651 9.03 -7.98 8.38
CA ASP A 651 8.23 -9.07 8.96
C ASP A 651 7.44 -8.69 10.24
N CYS A 652 7.27 -7.40 10.55
CA CYS A 652 6.43 -6.99 11.69
C CYS A 652 4.92 -7.08 11.36
N SER A 653 4.41 -8.30 11.28
CA SER A 653 2.96 -8.59 11.25
C SER A 653 2.44 -9.18 12.57
N THR A 654 3.30 -9.53 13.53
CA THR A 654 2.89 -9.74 14.92
C THR A 654 2.62 -8.38 15.58
N ARG A 655 1.37 -7.92 15.50
CA ARG A 655 0.87 -7.00 16.52
C ARG A 655 0.97 -7.75 17.86
N CYS A 656 1.89 -7.32 18.72
CA CYS A 656 1.72 -7.55 20.15
C CYS A 656 0.54 -6.66 20.58
N LEU A 657 -0.59 -7.34 20.85
CA LEU A 657 -1.83 -6.90 21.49
C LEU A 657 -2.67 -5.82 20.78
#